data_AF-A0A7R9FPE9-F1
#
_entry.id   AF-A0A7R9FPE9-F1
#
_cell.length_a   1.000
_cell.length_b   1.000
_cell.length_c   1.000
_cell.angle_alpha   90.00
_cell.angle_beta   90.00
_cell.angle_gamma   90.00
#
_symmetry.space_group_name_H-M   'P 1'
#
loop_
_entity.id
_entity.type
_entity.pdbx_description
1 polymer ?
#
loop_
_entity_poly.entity_id
_entity_poly.type
_entity_poly.pdbx_seq_one_letter_code
_entity_poly.pdbx_strand_id
1 'polypeptide(L)'
;MTWVRLCRPVRSLQRCSSSSAADGSQPVLNPMNIQLLSKPLSEKIFGPAADAEEDAEAVKRCQKELKQHGLWEVAPSLAPEIAFPLPRLRGKDIAEHFESIAGEQVQPYRRLLSRILEGNVPAVPSHWVFQEGWTKYHSDGVVERLKFPDDPVLSFDVEVCMKDGKVPTLATAVSPHAWYSWCSSRLISPHVRVGDEEYIHPHLLISMQESQEPSLIIGHNVSFDRAYISTEYSLRRGGCRFLDTMSLHIAICGLTGYQQALFAASKGTSSKSRGKKEENAAQKHFRGPPSNLWMDVASMNNLKDAYQLHVGGAALEKESRDVFVKGTLDDVRKEFQGLMSYCAQDARASLLLLRALWPEFLERFPSTVTLAGMLEMGSMYLPINRNWNRYLEAAEETYSDMQTELKRLLGRQAQDACSLLHDESYKEDVWLWNLDWTIQDLKVKKTISKRKPSEKIEELREKRNPLSNLLKESSCSEVQAEEELAKKSMVASHFPHLLASRDSLHKRRPFLPGYPAWYRNLCSKENGNGLEPDLLSTSMQLVPRLLRLTWDGHPLHFDPEHGWGYLVPSCVSSSHDSPSTDPMFPYQQLHVPEAHEEQKSGEEGIEMIWEKLLKGDVGEDPADMERLWAGVRLLNQQLHVPEAHEEQKSGEEGIEMIWEKLLKGDVGEDPADMERLWAGVRLLNQKLAEKHEKRKKGRKGKVEEHQEENKKKESGIDIGLPGCLFRPLPHKDGPGKRVGNPLSKDFQSKWEDGTLSTAAGKSAEQALRHETSHMLTYWRNARDRILDQIAVWWLPEDIPHHINGHTLIEPSATYGAILPQVAVCGTVTRRAVEATWLTASNASSLRLGSELKAMIQAPPGFHFVGADVDAQIWILCNQELWIAALIGDAHQGRMHGCTPFGWMTLQGKKSTGTDLHSQTALAIDISRDQAKVLNYARIYGAGMSFAQQLLRQFNHRLTPDDARAKATTIYTKTKGVRKYKLNGEGKRLANEAGLSYSDEPWSRSQVNQLLRLHSSNKSLEEVVEEGRVWVAGTESAMFTELEAIAHSDEPRTPVLKARITRALEPLYVDHDFLTSRVNWVVQSSAVDYLHLLLVAMNHLFTSYGIQGRFAISIHDEVRYLVASEHRYRAALALQVANLWTRAMFAFKLNIPNLPQSVGFFSSVEVDQVLRKDCRDDCRTPSNPHGLHRGFGIPPGEWDL
;
A
#
# COMPACT_ATOMS: atom_id res chain seq x y z
N MET A 1 7.13 -14.14 -46.47
CA MET A 1 7.22 -12.95 -47.36
C MET A 1 5.97 -12.08 -47.38
N THR A 2 4.77 -12.58 -47.02
CA THR A 2 3.52 -11.79 -46.98
C THR A 2 3.43 -10.81 -45.80
N TRP A 3 4.07 -11.08 -44.66
CA TRP A 3 4.18 -10.16 -43.51
C TRP A 3 4.94 -8.86 -43.80
N VAL A 4 5.86 -8.87 -44.78
CA VAL A 4 6.69 -7.70 -45.14
C VAL A 4 5.89 -6.64 -45.91
N ARG A 5 4.73 -7.00 -46.50
CA ARG A 5 3.92 -6.07 -47.32
C ARG A 5 2.96 -5.19 -46.51
N LEU A 6 2.59 -5.57 -45.30
CA LEU A 6 1.67 -4.80 -44.45
C LEU A 6 2.32 -3.56 -43.79
N CYS A 7 3.66 -3.45 -43.83
CA CYS A 7 4.40 -2.39 -43.13
C CYS A 7 5.47 -1.72 -44.02
N ARG A 8 5.09 -1.14 -45.17
CA ARG A 8 5.91 -0.13 -45.86
C ARG A 8 5.50 1.28 -45.38
N PRO A 9 6.45 2.25 -45.29
CA PRO A 9 6.12 3.61 -44.91
C PRO A 9 5.35 4.27 -46.07
N VAL A 10 4.04 4.39 -45.95
CA VAL A 10 3.22 5.13 -46.92
C VAL A 10 3.36 6.62 -46.63
N ARG A 11 4.35 7.26 -47.27
CA ARG A 11 4.42 8.73 -47.41
C ARG A 11 3.36 9.20 -48.41
N SER A 12 2.08 9.14 -48.01
CA SER A 12 0.99 9.94 -48.57
C SER A 12 -0.30 9.51 -47.88
N LEU A 13 -0.85 10.38 -47.05
CA LEU A 13 -2.27 10.39 -46.68
C LEU A 13 -3.10 10.69 -47.93
N GLN A 14 -3.13 9.78 -48.89
CA GLN A 14 -4.29 9.62 -49.74
C GLN A 14 -5.21 8.67 -49.00
N ARG A 15 -6.42 9.15 -48.69
CA ARG A 15 -7.56 8.31 -48.27
C ARG A 15 -7.48 7.01 -49.07
N CYS A 16 -7.12 5.92 -48.41
CA CYS A 16 -7.29 4.59 -48.95
C CYS A 16 -8.79 4.44 -49.13
N SER A 17 -9.26 4.64 -50.36
CA SER A 17 -10.60 4.32 -50.77
C SER A 17 -10.86 2.86 -50.42
N SER A 18 -11.78 2.66 -49.49
CA SER A 18 -12.69 1.53 -49.32
C SER A 18 -12.66 0.50 -50.46
N SER A 19 -11.62 -0.32 -50.52
CA SER A 19 -11.49 -1.40 -51.52
C SER A 19 -10.76 -2.60 -50.91
N SER A 20 -11.30 -3.05 -49.79
CA SER A 20 -11.45 -4.46 -49.38
C SER A 20 -12.05 -4.45 -47.98
N ALA A 21 -13.24 -3.86 -47.83
CA ALA A 21 -14.10 -4.28 -46.75
C ALA A 21 -14.33 -5.78 -46.99
N ALA A 22 -13.82 -6.58 -46.06
CA ALA A 22 -14.07 -8.00 -46.03
C ALA A 22 -15.57 -8.26 -46.16
N ASP A 23 -15.86 -9.38 -46.81
CA ASP A 23 -17.17 -10.04 -46.88
C ASP A 23 -18.03 -9.80 -45.63
N GLY A 24 -19.35 -9.70 -45.82
CA GLY A 24 -20.34 -9.54 -44.75
C GLY A 24 -20.48 -10.74 -43.82
N SER A 25 -19.42 -11.14 -43.11
CA SER A 25 -19.50 -12.11 -42.02
C SER A 25 -20.16 -11.46 -40.81
N GLN A 26 -21.18 -12.13 -40.28
CA GLN A 26 -21.81 -11.72 -39.02
C GLN A 26 -20.85 -12.02 -37.85
N PRO A 27 -20.79 -11.16 -36.83
CA PRO A 27 -19.96 -11.39 -35.65
C PRO A 27 -20.36 -12.71 -34.97
N VAL A 28 -19.36 -13.54 -34.64
CA VAL A 28 -19.58 -14.83 -33.98
C VAL A 28 -19.93 -14.59 -32.52
N LEU A 29 -21.13 -15.02 -32.10
CA LEU A 29 -21.60 -14.94 -30.73
C LEU A 29 -21.63 -16.33 -30.09
N ASN A 30 -21.29 -16.42 -28.81
CA ASN A 30 -21.53 -17.61 -28.00
C ASN A 30 -23.00 -17.66 -27.49
N PRO A 31 -23.45 -18.76 -26.86
CA PRO A 31 -24.80 -18.88 -26.29
C PRO A 31 -25.15 -17.87 -25.19
N MET A 32 -24.15 -17.10 -24.72
CA MET A 32 -24.31 -16.04 -23.71
C MET A 32 -24.32 -14.63 -24.32
N ASN A 33 -24.44 -14.51 -25.65
CA ASN A 33 -24.40 -13.25 -26.41
C ASN A 33 -23.07 -12.47 -26.28
N ILE A 34 -21.95 -13.19 -26.11
CA ILE A 34 -20.61 -12.61 -26.08
C ILE A 34 -19.94 -12.80 -27.43
N GLN A 35 -19.38 -11.70 -27.95
CA GLN A 35 -18.64 -11.71 -29.21
C GLN A 35 -17.29 -12.40 -29.05
N LEU A 36 -17.12 -13.48 -29.81
CA LEU A 36 -15.90 -14.29 -29.89
C LEU A 36 -14.99 -13.80 -31.02
N LEU A 37 -13.78 -14.36 -31.07
CA LEU A 37 -12.88 -14.21 -32.21
C LEU A 37 -13.51 -14.75 -33.50
N SER A 38 -13.09 -14.19 -34.63
CA SER A 38 -13.47 -14.71 -35.95
C SER A 38 -13.02 -16.17 -36.11
N LYS A 39 -13.82 -16.99 -36.81
CA LYS A 39 -13.54 -18.43 -37.00
C LYS A 39 -12.11 -18.71 -37.49
N PRO A 40 -11.57 -17.99 -38.50
CA PRO A 40 -10.21 -18.24 -38.98
C PRO A 40 -9.11 -17.95 -37.95
N LEU A 41 -9.36 -17.06 -36.99
CA LEU A 41 -8.43 -16.78 -35.89
C LEU A 41 -8.55 -17.86 -34.82
N SER A 42 -9.77 -18.24 -34.46
CA SER A 42 -10.03 -19.29 -33.47
C SER A 42 -9.44 -20.63 -33.89
N GLU A 43 -9.68 -21.07 -35.14
CA GLU A 43 -9.15 -22.31 -35.70
C GLU A 43 -7.61 -22.34 -35.70
N LYS A 44 -6.94 -21.19 -35.92
CA LYS A 44 -5.47 -21.13 -35.91
C LYS A 44 -4.87 -21.20 -34.50
N ILE A 45 -5.60 -20.74 -33.49
CA ILE A 45 -5.12 -20.65 -32.11
C ILE A 45 -5.46 -21.92 -31.33
N PHE A 46 -6.72 -22.35 -31.41
CA PHE A 46 -7.28 -23.47 -30.64
C PHE A 46 -7.34 -24.77 -31.46
N GLY A 47 -7.13 -24.71 -32.78
CA GLY A 47 -7.15 -25.90 -33.63
C GLY A 47 -8.52 -26.59 -33.61
N PRO A 48 -8.57 -27.93 -33.57
CA PRO A 48 -9.83 -28.69 -33.53
C PRO A 48 -10.63 -28.48 -32.24
N ALA A 49 -10.03 -27.91 -31.18
CA ALA A 49 -10.76 -27.59 -29.97
C ALA A 49 -11.78 -26.47 -30.21
N ALA A 50 -11.57 -25.60 -31.21
CA ALA A 50 -12.46 -24.48 -31.53
C ALA A 50 -13.90 -24.89 -31.87
N ASP A 51 -14.10 -26.13 -32.34
CA ASP A 51 -15.39 -26.69 -32.75
C ASP A 51 -16.03 -27.60 -31.67
N ALA A 52 -15.55 -27.56 -30.43
CA ALA A 52 -16.10 -28.39 -29.36
C ALA A 52 -17.59 -28.09 -29.11
N GLU A 53 -18.43 -29.13 -29.08
CA GLU A 53 -19.85 -28.99 -28.77
C GLU A 53 -20.07 -28.51 -27.33
N GLU A 54 -20.95 -27.52 -27.18
CA GLU A 54 -21.31 -26.94 -25.90
C GLU A 54 -22.37 -27.78 -25.19
N ASP A 55 -22.23 -27.97 -23.88
CA ASP A 55 -23.21 -28.69 -23.06
C ASP A 55 -24.52 -27.90 -22.95
N ALA A 56 -25.55 -28.38 -23.66
CA ALA A 56 -26.87 -27.75 -23.71
C ALA A 56 -27.55 -27.62 -22.33
N GLU A 57 -27.25 -28.51 -21.37
CA GLU A 57 -27.78 -28.41 -20.01
C GLU A 57 -27.04 -27.34 -19.19
N ALA A 58 -25.71 -27.27 -19.31
CA ALA A 58 -24.92 -26.19 -18.72
C ALA A 58 -25.34 -24.81 -19.26
N VAL A 59 -25.55 -24.67 -20.57
CA VAL A 59 -26.03 -23.43 -21.20
C VAL A 59 -27.36 -22.97 -20.57
N LYS A 60 -28.34 -23.88 -20.44
CA LYS A 60 -29.65 -23.56 -19.83
C LYS A 60 -29.52 -23.12 -18.37
N ARG A 61 -28.65 -23.77 -17.59
CA ARG A 61 -28.39 -23.39 -16.18
C ARG A 61 -27.82 -21.98 -16.09
N CYS A 62 -26.79 -21.67 -16.88
CA CYS A 62 -26.17 -20.34 -16.90
C CYS A 62 -27.14 -19.25 -17.36
N GLN A 63 -27.93 -19.48 -18.41
CA GLN A 63 -28.96 -18.53 -18.85
C GLN A 63 -30.02 -18.27 -17.76
N LYS A 64 -30.41 -19.30 -17.00
CA LYS A 64 -31.34 -19.15 -15.86
C LYS A 64 -30.73 -18.26 -14.77
N GLU A 65 -29.46 -18.44 -14.45
CA GLU A 65 -28.76 -17.64 -13.43
C GLU A 65 -28.57 -16.19 -13.87
N LEU A 66 -28.16 -15.94 -15.12
CA LEU A 66 -28.06 -14.58 -15.68
C LEU A 66 -29.41 -13.85 -15.66
N LYS A 67 -30.52 -14.57 -15.89
CA LYS A 67 -31.88 -14.02 -15.74
C LYS A 67 -32.21 -13.67 -14.29
N GLN A 68 -31.85 -14.51 -13.33
CA GLN A 68 -32.06 -14.24 -11.89
C GLN A 68 -31.33 -12.97 -11.42
N HIS A 69 -30.17 -12.68 -12.01
CA HIS A 69 -29.40 -11.47 -11.70
C HIS A 69 -29.73 -10.27 -12.60
N GLY A 70 -30.71 -10.37 -13.50
CA GLY A 70 -31.14 -9.26 -14.36
C GLY A 70 -30.14 -8.85 -15.46
N LEU A 71 -29.23 -9.74 -15.86
CA LEU A 71 -28.18 -9.46 -16.84
C LEU A 71 -28.53 -9.92 -18.27
N TRP A 72 -29.44 -10.90 -18.40
CA TRP A 72 -29.72 -11.55 -19.69
C TRP A 72 -30.40 -10.66 -20.74
N GLU A 73 -31.21 -9.69 -20.31
CA GLU A 73 -32.03 -8.85 -21.21
C GLU A 73 -31.24 -7.68 -21.83
N VAL A 74 -29.95 -7.54 -21.52
CA VAL A 74 -29.10 -6.46 -22.02
C VAL A 74 -28.61 -6.79 -23.44
N ALA A 75 -28.81 -5.86 -24.36
CA ALA A 75 -28.37 -6.01 -25.75
C ALA A 75 -26.83 -6.15 -25.85
N PRO A 76 -26.32 -7.03 -26.73
CA PRO A 76 -24.90 -7.26 -26.84
C PRO A 76 -24.17 -6.04 -27.44
N SER A 77 -23.02 -5.69 -26.86
CA SER A 77 -22.14 -4.68 -27.41
C SER A 77 -21.26 -5.28 -28.50
N LEU A 78 -21.59 -5.02 -29.77
CA LEU A 78 -20.83 -5.54 -30.91
C LEU A 78 -19.71 -4.58 -31.32
N ALA A 79 -18.48 -5.09 -31.39
CA ALA A 79 -17.31 -4.45 -31.96
C ALA A 79 -17.13 -4.86 -33.44
N PRO A 80 -16.48 -4.03 -34.28
CA PRO A 80 -16.19 -4.40 -35.66
C PRO A 80 -15.31 -5.66 -35.70
N GLU A 81 -15.54 -6.56 -36.67
CA GLU A 81 -14.80 -7.81 -36.78
C GLU A 81 -13.34 -7.54 -37.18
N ILE A 82 -12.41 -8.20 -36.47
CA ILE A 82 -10.97 -8.08 -36.71
C ILE A 82 -10.48 -9.37 -37.36
N ALA A 83 -9.91 -9.26 -38.56
CA ALA A 83 -9.30 -10.38 -39.28
C ALA A 83 -7.95 -9.96 -39.86
N PHE A 84 -6.86 -10.60 -39.40
CA PHE A 84 -5.53 -10.43 -39.98
C PHE A 84 -4.72 -11.73 -39.90
N PRO A 85 -3.68 -11.92 -40.73
CA PRO A 85 -2.94 -13.17 -40.76
C PRO A 85 -1.97 -13.29 -39.56
N LEU A 86 -2.32 -14.16 -38.61
CA LEU A 86 -1.44 -14.49 -37.47
C LEU A 86 -0.12 -15.17 -37.91
N PRO A 87 0.97 -14.98 -37.14
CA PRO A 87 2.19 -15.78 -37.29
C PRO A 87 1.91 -17.27 -37.07
N ARG A 88 2.74 -18.14 -37.65
CA ARG A 88 2.61 -19.59 -37.48
C ARG A 88 3.04 -19.98 -36.06
N LEU A 89 2.21 -20.76 -35.38
CA LEU A 89 2.56 -21.37 -34.10
C LEU A 89 3.64 -22.46 -34.30
N ARG A 90 4.59 -22.52 -33.37
CA ARG A 90 5.62 -23.56 -33.29
C ARG A 90 5.14 -24.68 -32.37
N GLY A 91 4.13 -25.44 -32.80
CA GLY A 91 3.50 -26.50 -32.02
C GLY A 91 2.15 -26.90 -32.61
N LYS A 92 1.54 -27.95 -32.09
CA LYS A 92 0.17 -28.38 -32.46
C LYS A 92 -0.88 -27.47 -31.86
N ASP A 93 -0.61 -26.93 -30.68
CA ASP A 93 -1.48 -26.03 -29.93
C ASP A 93 -0.69 -24.86 -29.33
N ILE A 94 -1.43 -23.93 -28.69
CA ILE A 94 -0.84 -22.75 -28.07
C ILE A 94 0.05 -23.09 -26.86
N ALA A 95 -0.22 -24.18 -26.14
CA ALA A 95 0.56 -24.57 -24.97
C ALA A 95 1.93 -25.13 -25.35
N GLU A 96 1.98 -26.02 -26.34
CA GLU A 96 3.22 -26.54 -26.94
C GLU A 96 4.02 -25.40 -27.58
N HIS A 97 3.33 -24.43 -28.20
CA HIS A 97 3.99 -23.23 -28.71
C HIS A 97 4.77 -22.49 -27.64
N PHE A 98 4.16 -22.20 -26.48
CA PHE A 98 4.81 -21.48 -25.39
C PHE A 98 5.99 -22.26 -24.79
N GLU A 99 5.85 -23.57 -24.58
CA GLU A 99 6.95 -24.39 -24.07
C GLU A 99 8.11 -24.51 -25.09
N SER A 100 7.81 -24.59 -26.39
CA SER A 100 8.84 -24.62 -27.43
C SER A 100 9.63 -23.31 -27.48
N ILE A 101 8.94 -22.15 -27.49
CA ILE A 101 9.62 -20.85 -27.59
C ILE A 101 10.38 -20.50 -26.30
N ALA A 102 9.85 -20.86 -25.12
CA ALA A 102 10.54 -20.66 -23.85
C ALA A 102 11.76 -21.58 -23.73
N GLY A 103 11.59 -22.85 -24.14
CA GLY A 103 12.66 -23.83 -24.20
C GLY A 103 13.84 -23.35 -25.05
N GLU A 104 13.58 -22.86 -26.27
CA GLU A 104 14.62 -22.30 -27.16
C GLU A 104 15.35 -21.10 -26.53
N GLN A 105 14.62 -20.17 -25.91
CA GLN A 105 15.19 -18.97 -25.28
C GLN A 105 16.09 -19.30 -24.09
N VAL A 106 15.71 -20.29 -23.28
CA VAL A 106 16.36 -20.62 -22.01
C VAL A 106 17.43 -21.70 -22.15
N GLN A 107 17.38 -22.53 -23.21
CA GLN A 107 18.34 -23.60 -23.45
C GLN A 107 19.82 -23.18 -23.29
N PRO A 108 20.31 -22.06 -23.87
CA PRO A 108 21.72 -21.67 -23.72
C PRO A 108 22.08 -21.41 -22.25
N TYR A 109 21.23 -20.70 -21.51
CA TYR A 109 21.46 -20.39 -20.10
C TYR A 109 21.35 -21.63 -19.19
N ARG A 110 20.45 -22.56 -19.51
CA ARG A 110 20.37 -23.86 -18.81
C ARG A 110 21.66 -24.68 -18.94
N ARG A 111 22.30 -24.68 -20.12
CA ARG A 111 23.59 -25.36 -20.30
C ARG A 111 24.68 -24.72 -19.43
N LEU A 112 24.68 -23.40 -19.29
CA LEU A 112 25.60 -22.69 -18.41
C LEU A 112 25.31 -22.99 -16.93
N LEU A 113 24.04 -23.06 -16.53
CA LEU A 113 23.63 -23.44 -15.19
C LEU A 113 24.08 -24.86 -14.82
N SER A 114 23.85 -25.84 -15.69
CA SER A 114 24.31 -27.21 -15.45
C SER A 114 25.82 -27.26 -15.22
N ARG A 115 26.61 -26.53 -16.01
CA ARG A 115 28.08 -26.46 -15.84
C ARG A 115 28.49 -25.92 -14.47
N ILE A 116 27.89 -24.84 -13.97
CA ILE A 116 28.28 -24.26 -12.68
C ILE A 116 27.75 -25.04 -11.47
N LEU A 117 26.61 -25.72 -11.64
CA LEU A 117 26.02 -26.57 -10.60
C LEU A 117 26.79 -27.89 -10.43
N GLU A 118 27.23 -28.50 -11.54
CA GLU A 118 28.01 -29.75 -11.55
C GLU A 118 29.51 -29.52 -11.27
N GLY A 119 30.03 -28.33 -11.58
CA GLY A 119 31.44 -27.99 -11.38
C GLY A 119 31.88 -28.00 -9.91
N ASN A 120 33.17 -28.20 -9.65
CA ASN A 120 33.70 -28.01 -8.30
C ASN A 120 33.88 -26.51 -8.01
N VAL A 121 33.67 -26.10 -6.76
CA VAL A 121 34.00 -24.73 -6.33
C VAL A 121 35.48 -24.69 -5.98
N PRO A 122 36.32 -23.89 -6.66
CA PRO A 122 37.74 -23.80 -6.35
C PRO A 122 37.98 -23.34 -4.90
N ALA A 123 39.10 -23.76 -4.30
CA ALA A 123 39.48 -23.30 -2.96
C ALA A 123 39.68 -21.77 -2.97
N VAL A 124 39.18 -21.11 -1.92
CA VAL A 124 39.31 -19.66 -1.78
C VAL A 124 40.81 -19.29 -1.66
N PRO A 125 41.30 -18.30 -2.41
CA PRO A 125 42.68 -17.83 -2.29
C PRO A 125 43.01 -17.39 -0.86
N SER A 126 44.19 -17.74 -0.37
CA SER A 126 44.66 -17.34 0.97
C SER A 126 45.10 -15.87 1.04
N HIS A 127 45.43 -15.27 -0.11
CA HIS A 127 45.88 -13.88 -0.21
C HIS A 127 45.36 -13.25 -1.49
N TRP A 128 44.77 -12.06 -1.37
CA TRP A 128 44.20 -11.29 -2.48
C TRP A 128 45.18 -10.21 -2.94
N VAL A 129 45.32 -10.04 -4.25
CA VAL A 129 46.18 -9.00 -4.84
C VAL A 129 45.45 -7.66 -4.82
N PHE A 130 46.10 -6.64 -4.23
CA PHE A 130 45.60 -5.27 -4.17
C PHE A 130 46.00 -4.49 -5.44
N GLN A 131 45.28 -4.71 -6.55
CA GLN A 131 45.58 -4.12 -7.86
C GLN A 131 44.31 -3.68 -8.60
N GLU A 132 44.42 -2.62 -9.42
CA GLU A 132 43.29 -2.01 -10.12
C GLU A 132 42.78 -2.88 -11.27
N GLY A 133 41.45 -3.03 -11.31
CA GLY A 133 40.75 -3.83 -12.31
C GLY A 133 40.67 -5.30 -11.92
N TRP A 134 40.48 -6.16 -12.92
CA TRP A 134 40.26 -7.59 -12.70
C TRP A 134 41.56 -8.37 -12.52
N THR A 135 41.54 -9.30 -11.57
CA THR A 135 42.59 -10.27 -11.31
C THR A 135 41.98 -11.67 -11.23
N LYS A 136 42.53 -12.63 -11.97
CA LYS A 136 42.13 -14.04 -12.00
C LYS A 136 43.10 -14.88 -11.18
N TYR A 137 42.56 -15.78 -10.37
CA TYR A 137 43.30 -16.72 -9.53
C TYR A 137 43.00 -18.13 -9.99
N HIS A 138 44.00 -18.77 -10.58
CA HIS A 138 43.92 -20.13 -11.06
C HIS A 138 44.02 -21.14 -9.90
N SER A 139 43.50 -22.35 -10.10
CA SER A 139 43.59 -23.45 -9.12
C SER A 139 45.03 -23.84 -8.75
N ASP A 140 45.95 -23.58 -9.67
CA ASP A 140 47.38 -23.85 -9.66
C ASP A 140 48.20 -22.72 -8.99
N GLY A 141 47.51 -21.69 -8.47
CA GLY A 141 48.12 -20.57 -7.74
C GLY A 141 48.67 -19.46 -8.63
N VAL A 142 48.55 -19.59 -9.96
CA VAL A 142 48.90 -18.54 -10.91
C VAL A 142 47.88 -17.39 -10.79
N VAL A 143 48.38 -16.17 -10.79
CA VAL A 143 47.57 -14.95 -10.75
C VAL A 143 47.79 -14.15 -12.03
N GLU A 144 46.71 -13.83 -12.73
CA GLU A 144 46.74 -13.11 -14.01
C GLU A 144 45.88 -11.84 -13.95
N ARG A 145 46.36 -10.75 -14.55
CA ARG A 145 45.57 -9.51 -14.70
C ARG A 145 44.72 -9.56 -15.96
N LEU A 146 43.44 -9.27 -15.82
CA LEU A 146 42.48 -9.28 -16.93
C LEU A 146 41.84 -7.92 -17.15
N LYS A 147 41.30 -7.73 -18.36
CA LYS A 147 40.40 -6.61 -18.67
C LYS A 147 38.96 -6.89 -18.24
N PHE A 148 38.52 -8.13 -18.42
CA PHE A 148 37.20 -8.63 -18.05
C PHE A 148 37.30 -10.14 -17.79
N PRO A 149 36.38 -10.72 -17.00
CA PRO A 149 36.30 -12.17 -16.81
C PRO A 149 36.03 -12.90 -18.14
N ASP A 150 36.71 -14.02 -18.36
CA ASP A 150 36.65 -14.85 -19.57
C ASP A 150 35.65 -16.02 -19.48
N ASP A 151 35.20 -16.36 -18.27
CA ASP A 151 34.21 -17.42 -18.05
C ASP A 151 32.77 -16.93 -18.33
N PRO A 152 31.94 -17.69 -19.07
CA PRO A 152 30.58 -17.29 -19.44
C PRO A 152 29.56 -17.40 -18.30
N VAL A 153 29.93 -18.02 -17.18
CA VAL A 153 29.05 -18.19 -16.01
C VAL A 153 29.80 -17.93 -14.71
N LEU A 154 29.27 -17.03 -13.88
CA LEU A 154 29.93 -16.53 -12.68
C LEU A 154 28.93 -16.38 -11.53
N SER A 155 29.33 -16.76 -10.32
CA SER A 155 28.70 -16.24 -9.10
C SER A 155 29.43 -14.96 -8.71
N PHE A 156 28.71 -13.85 -8.52
CA PHE A 156 29.26 -12.50 -8.46
C PHE A 156 28.63 -11.70 -7.32
N ASP A 157 29.46 -10.88 -6.65
CA ASP A 157 29.07 -10.03 -5.52
C ASP A 157 29.88 -8.72 -5.53
N VAL A 158 29.21 -7.60 -5.23
CA VAL A 158 29.79 -6.24 -5.25
C VAL A 158 29.57 -5.52 -3.92
N GLU A 159 30.64 -4.89 -3.40
CA GLU A 159 30.58 -4.05 -2.21
C GLU A 159 30.91 -2.58 -2.50
N VAL A 160 30.19 -1.70 -1.82
CA VAL A 160 30.18 -0.25 -2.04
C VAL A 160 30.39 0.49 -0.71
N CYS A 161 31.34 1.42 -0.66
CA CYS A 161 31.56 2.26 0.51
C CYS A 161 30.58 3.45 0.50
N MET A 162 29.53 3.39 1.31
CA MET A 162 28.42 4.35 1.29
C MET A 162 28.83 5.78 1.66
N LYS A 163 29.91 5.95 2.44
CA LYS A 163 30.45 7.28 2.79
C LYS A 163 31.23 7.96 1.67
N ASP A 164 31.72 7.18 0.71
CA ASP A 164 32.58 7.65 -0.37
C ASP A 164 31.80 7.98 -1.65
N GLY A 165 30.68 7.29 -1.88
CA GLY A 165 29.75 7.59 -2.98
C GLY A 165 28.98 6.36 -3.45
N LYS A 166 28.31 6.49 -4.60
CA LYS A 166 27.48 5.44 -5.21
C LYS A 166 28.21 4.64 -6.30
N VAL A 167 29.50 4.40 -6.11
CA VAL A 167 30.39 3.78 -7.10
C VAL A 167 31.09 2.58 -6.46
N PRO A 168 31.30 1.49 -7.21
CA PRO A 168 31.75 0.23 -6.64
C PRO A 168 33.15 0.33 -6.04
N THR A 169 33.39 -0.39 -4.94
CA THR A 169 34.68 -0.40 -4.23
C THR A 169 35.43 -1.70 -4.48
N LEU A 170 34.77 -2.83 -4.24
CA LEU A 170 35.32 -4.18 -4.40
C LEU A 170 34.28 -5.08 -5.07
N ALA A 171 34.74 -6.07 -5.82
CA ALA A 171 33.87 -7.16 -6.27
C ALA A 171 34.61 -8.48 -6.31
N THR A 172 33.88 -9.57 -6.09
CA THR A 172 34.42 -10.93 -6.18
C THR A 172 33.54 -11.75 -7.09
N ALA A 173 34.17 -12.65 -7.85
CA ALA A 173 33.46 -13.63 -8.65
C ALA A 173 34.11 -15.01 -8.57
N VAL A 174 33.30 -16.06 -8.72
CA VAL A 174 33.77 -17.44 -8.80
C VAL A 174 33.14 -18.15 -9.98
N SER A 175 33.99 -18.84 -10.75
CA SER A 175 33.61 -19.77 -11.79
C SER A 175 33.95 -21.21 -11.37
N PRO A 176 33.53 -22.23 -12.13
CA PRO A 176 33.99 -23.60 -11.93
C PRO A 176 35.51 -23.78 -12.06
N HIS A 177 36.20 -22.83 -12.70
CA HIS A 177 37.62 -22.95 -13.05
C HIS A 177 38.52 -22.07 -12.17
N ALA A 178 38.06 -20.87 -11.79
CA ALA A 178 38.91 -19.86 -11.16
C ALA A 178 38.13 -18.90 -10.24
N TRP A 179 38.87 -18.20 -9.39
CA TRP A 179 38.39 -17.03 -8.64
C TRP A 179 38.77 -15.74 -9.34
N TYR A 180 37.97 -14.69 -9.15
CA TYR A 180 38.19 -13.37 -9.70
C TYR A 180 38.01 -12.32 -8.61
N SER A 181 38.89 -11.31 -8.59
CA SER A 181 38.73 -10.11 -7.78
C SER A 181 38.77 -8.86 -8.65
N TRP A 182 37.99 -7.86 -8.28
CA TRP A 182 38.05 -6.52 -8.88
C TRP A 182 38.24 -5.48 -7.79
N CYS A 183 39.16 -4.54 -8.01
CA CYS A 183 39.36 -3.40 -7.12
C CYS A 183 39.22 -2.07 -7.87
N SER A 184 38.51 -1.13 -7.25
CA SER A 184 38.34 0.22 -7.78
C SER A 184 39.67 0.98 -7.81
N SER A 185 39.86 1.79 -8.86
CA SER A 185 40.98 2.73 -9.00
C SER A 185 41.12 3.66 -7.80
N ARG A 186 40.00 4.07 -7.20
CA ARG A 186 39.90 4.98 -6.06
C ARG A 186 40.36 4.35 -4.75
N LEU A 187 40.16 3.04 -4.59
CA LEU A 187 40.65 2.32 -3.44
C LEU A 187 42.19 2.29 -3.43
N ILE A 188 42.81 2.24 -4.60
CA ILE A 188 44.27 2.11 -4.75
C ILE A 188 44.94 3.47 -4.81
N SER A 189 44.33 4.43 -5.50
CA SER A 189 44.87 5.78 -5.70
C SER A 189 44.19 6.78 -4.75
N PRO A 190 44.87 7.27 -3.69
CA PRO A 190 44.28 8.19 -2.71
C PRO A 190 44.02 9.61 -3.23
N HIS A 191 44.46 9.93 -4.45
CA HIS A 191 44.37 11.26 -5.05
C HIS A 191 43.11 11.50 -5.90
N VAL A 192 42.32 10.47 -6.19
CA VAL A 192 41.06 10.60 -6.94
C VAL A 192 39.92 10.71 -5.95
N ARG A 193 39.54 11.94 -5.58
CA ARG A 193 38.34 12.19 -4.75
C ARG A 193 37.15 12.44 -5.69
N VAL A 194 36.03 11.77 -5.42
CA VAL A 194 34.76 11.92 -6.17
C VAL A 194 34.18 13.34 -6.12
N GLY A 195 34.73 14.23 -5.30
CA GLY A 195 34.33 15.64 -5.26
C GLY A 195 34.55 16.41 -6.56
N ASP A 196 35.32 15.88 -7.53
CA ASP A 196 35.64 16.57 -8.78
C ASP A 196 34.76 16.15 -9.98
N GLU A 197 34.02 15.03 -9.90
CA GLU A 197 33.14 14.57 -10.99
C GLU A 197 31.66 14.68 -10.59
N GLU A 198 30.93 15.61 -11.21
CA GLU A 198 29.50 15.87 -10.99
C GLU A 198 28.60 14.69 -11.41
N TYR A 199 29.11 13.77 -12.25
CA TYR A 199 28.35 12.69 -12.88
C TYR A 199 29.07 11.34 -12.81
N ILE A 200 28.30 10.25 -12.64
CA ILE A 200 28.82 8.88 -12.70
C ILE A 200 28.88 8.44 -14.17
N HIS A 201 30.05 8.00 -14.62
CA HIS A 201 30.28 7.51 -15.98
C HIS A 201 30.55 5.99 -16.01
N PRO A 202 30.30 5.30 -17.14
CA PRO A 202 30.51 3.84 -17.27
C PRO A 202 31.92 3.35 -16.90
N HIS A 203 32.96 4.15 -17.13
CA HIS A 203 34.35 3.78 -16.84
C HIS A 203 34.67 3.70 -15.34
N LEU A 204 33.84 4.29 -14.47
CA LEU A 204 33.94 4.18 -13.01
C LEU A 204 33.30 2.88 -12.47
N LEU A 205 32.56 2.17 -13.32
CA LEU A 205 31.84 0.95 -13.00
C LEU A 205 32.65 -0.29 -13.38
N ILE A 206 32.14 -1.47 -13.03
CA ILE A 206 32.81 -2.74 -13.28
C ILE A 206 32.64 -3.10 -14.77
N SER A 207 33.76 -3.26 -15.47
CA SER A 207 33.79 -3.69 -16.87
C SER A 207 33.58 -5.21 -16.97
N MET A 208 32.55 -5.63 -17.71
CA MET A 208 32.31 -7.02 -18.08
C MET A 208 32.49 -7.19 -19.60
N GLN A 209 32.51 -8.43 -20.09
CA GLN A 209 32.64 -8.67 -21.53
C GLN A 209 31.36 -8.23 -22.27
N GLU A 210 31.49 -7.29 -23.21
CA GLU A 210 30.41 -6.94 -24.14
C GLU A 210 30.29 -8.01 -25.23
N SER A 211 29.38 -8.96 -25.03
CA SER A 211 29.10 -10.01 -26.02
C SER A 211 27.60 -10.21 -26.25
N GLN A 212 27.28 -10.61 -27.48
CA GLN A 212 25.96 -11.14 -27.84
C GLN A 212 25.83 -12.63 -27.48
N GLU A 213 26.94 -13.28 -27.16
CA GLU A 213 26.93 -14.66 -26.69
C GLU A 213 26.25 -14.77 -25.32
N PRO A 214 25.54 -15.88 -25.06
CA PRO A 214 24.85 -16.07 -23.80
C PRO A 214 25.85 -16.16 -22.65
N SER A 215 25.67 -15.31 -21.63
CA SER A 215 26.40 -15.35 -20.37
C SER A 215 25.43 -15.24 -19.20
N LEU A 216 25.83 -15.74 -18.03
CA LEU A 216 24.96 -15.83 -16.87
C LEU A 216 25.69 -15.41 -15.59
N ILE A 217 25.14 -14.40 -14.92
CA ILE A 217 25.62 -13.93 -13.61
C ILE A 217 24.63 -14.36 -12.53
N ILE A 218 25.15 -14.90 -11.45
CA ILE A 218 24.39 -15.44 -10.33
C ILE A 218 24.80 -14.67 -9.09
N GLY A 219 23.83 -14.26 -8.28
CA GLY A 219 24.11 -13.52 -7.05
C GLY A 219 22.96 -13.62 -6.06
N HIS A 220 23.15 -13.07 -4.87
CA HIS A 220 22.07 -12.87 -3.91
C HIS A 220 21.70 -11.39 -3.87
N ASN A 221 20.46 -11.06 -4.22
CA ASN A 221 20.05 -9.69 -4.53
C ASN A 221 20.83 -9.11 -5.74
N VAL A 222 20.96 -9.92 -6.79
CA VAL A 222 21.79 -9.63 -7.99
C VAL A 222 21.44 -8.32 -8.69
N SER A 223 20.23 -7.79 -8.50
CA SER A 223 19.82 -6.50 -9.06
C SER A 223 20.61 -5.32 -8.51
N PHE A 224 21.09 -5.43 -7.26
CA PHE A 224 22.02 -4.47 -6.67
C PHE A 224 23.38 -4.54 -7.38
N ASP A 225 23.96 -5.74 -7.48
CA ASP A 225 25.25 -5.97 -8.14
C ASP A 225 25.23 -5.53 -9.61
N ARG A 226 24.12 -5.83 -10.30
CA ARG A 226 23.86 -5.46 -11.70
C ARG A 226 23.97 -3.95 -11.93
N ALA A 227 23.53 -3.13 -10.98
CA ALA A 227 23.59 -1.66 -11.11
C ALA A 227 25.04 -1.12 -11.19
N TYR A 228 26.03 -1.94 -10.85
CA TYR A 228 27.45 -1.57 -10.91
C TYR A 228 28.20 -2.16 -12.11
N ILE A 229 27.49 -2.82 -13.03
CA ILE A 229 28.07 -3.39 -14.25
C ILE A 229 27.89 -2.40 -15.41
N SER A 230 29.01 -1.90 -15.94
CA SER A 230 29.03 -0.90 -17.03
C SER A 230 28.30 -1.36 -18.30
N THR A 231 28.47 -2.61 -18.72
CA THR A 231 27.90 -3.14 -19.97
C THR A 231 26.38 -3.16 -20.00
N GLU A 232 25.73 -3.22 -18.83
CA GLU A 232 24.27 -3.24 -18.72
C GLU A 232 23.62 -1.89 -19.06
N TYR A 233 24.40 -0.80 -18.95
CA TYR A 233 24.02 0.55 -19.36
C TYR A 233 24.15 0.79 -20.86
N SER A 234 24.59 -0.21 -21.64
CA SER A 234 24.58 -0.12 -23.09
C SER A 234 23.14 -0.15 -23.62
N LEU A 235 22.87 0.68 -24.63
CA LEU A 235 21.56 0.73 -25.28
C LEU A 235 21.23 -0.58 -26.02
N ARG A 236 22.27 -1.25 -26.56
CA ARG A 236 22.12 -2.55 -27.21
C ARG A 236 22.01 -3.63 -26.14
N ARG A 237 21.00 -4.48 -26.28
CA ARG A 237 20.79 -5.63 -25.41
C ARG A 237 21.93 -6.63 -25.60
N GLY A 238 22.63 -6.96 -24.51
CA GLY A 238 23.64 -8.02 -24.47
C GLY A 238 23.05 -9.42 -24.26
N GLY A 239 23.91 -10.43 -24.40
CA GLY A 239 23.59 -11.83 -24.11
C GLY A 239 23.64 -12.19 -22.62
N CYS A 240 24.03 -11.28 -21.73
CA CYS A 240 24.10 -11.51 -20.30
C CYS A 240 22.71 -11.54 -19.65
N ARG A 241 22.45 -12.54 -18.80
CA ARG A 241 21.26 -12.60 -17.94
C ARG A 241 21.66 -12.81 -16.49
N PHE A 242 20.74 -12.49 -15.59
CA PHE A 242 20.97 -12.52 -14.15
C PHE A 242 20.02 -13.51 -13.49
N LEU A 243 20.54 -14.32 -12.57
CA LEU A 243 19.74 -15.22 -11.74
C LEU A 243 19.93 -14.87 -10.27
N ASP A 244 18.83 -14.46 -9.64
CA ASP A 244 18.82 -14.02 -8.25
C ASP A 244 18.42 -15.16 -7.30
N THR A 245 19.34 -15.56 -6.44
CA THR A 245 19.09 -16.58 -5.41
C THR A 245 18.11 -16.11 -4.34
N MET A 246 18.02 -14.80 -4.07
CA MET A 246 17.02 -14.24 -3.15
C MET A 246 15.61 -14.42 -3.71
N SER A 247 15.39 -14.06 -4.98
CA SER A 247 14.11 -14.26 -5.67
C SER A 247 13.69 -15.74 -5.72
N LEU A 248 14.63 -16.66 -5.98
CA LEU A 248 14.36 -18.11 -5.94
C LEU A 248 13.95 -18.56 -4.53
N HIS A 249 14.67 -18.10 -3.50
CA HIS A 249 14.34 -18.39 -2.11
C HIS A 249 12.95 -17.88 -1.72
N ILE A 250 12.60 -16.64 -2.06
CA ILE A 250 11.28 -16.06 -1.74
C ILE A 250 10.16 -16.84 -2.43
N ALA A 251 10.36 -17.26 -3.67
CA ALA A 251 9.37 -18.05 -4.40
C ALA A 251 9.09 -19.42 -3.76
N ILE A 252 10.10 -20.03 -3.11
CA ILE A 252 10.04 -21.38 -2.53
C ILE A 252 9.66 -21.37 -1.04
N CYS A 253 10.33 -20.52 -0.25
CA CYS A 253 10.30 -20.48 1.21
C CYS A 253 9.95 -19.09 1.78
N GLY A 254 9.54 -18.14 0.94
CA GLY A 254 9.24 -16.79 1.38
C GLY A 254 8.08 -16.70 2.36
N LEU A 255 8.15 -15.71 3.25
CA LEU A 255 7.15 -15.40 4.26
C LEU A 255 6.24 -14.24 3.83
N THR A 256 4.95 -14.31 4.16
CA THR A 256 4.03 -13.16 3.99
C THR A 256 4.37 -12.03 4.98
N GLY A 257 3.96 -10.79 4.70
CA GLY A 257 4.26 -9.66 5.60
C GLY A 257 3.76 -9.85 7.04
N TYR A 258 2.60 -10.50 7.21
CA TYR A 258 2.09 -10.85 8.54
C TYR A 258 2.93 -11.95 9.20
N GLN A 259 3.30 -13.01 8.46
CA GLN A 259 4.20 -14.04 8.97
C GLN A 259 5.60 -13.48 9.32
N GLN A 260 6.14 -12.55 8.53
CA GLN A 260 7.40 -11.87 8.83
C GLN A 260 7.31 -11.08 10.14
N ALA A 261 6.19 -10.38 10.39
CA ALA A 261 5.97 -9.67 11.65
C ALA A 261 5.89 -10.63 12.84
N LEU A 262 5.20 -11.76 12.70
CA LEU A 262 5.15 -12.83 13.71
C LEU A 262 6.54 -13.43 13.97
N PHE A 263 7.30 -13.70 12.91
CA PHE A 263 8.64 -14.27 12.96
C PHE A 263 9.66 -13.30 13.60
N ALA A 264 9.53 -12.00 13.35
CA ALA A 264 10.32 -10.98 14.01
C ALA A 264 9.99 -10.86 15.50
N ALA A 265 8.71 -10.95 15.87
CA ALA A 265 8.26 -10.93 17.26
C ALA A 265 8.76 -12.14 18.07
N SER A 266 8.80 -13.34 17.46
CA SER A 266 9.33 -14.54 18.09
C SER A 266 10.86 -14.51 18.27
N LYS A 267 11.62 -14.05 17.27
CA LYS A 267 13.08 -13.86 17.40
C LYS A 267 13.46 -12.76 18.43
N GLY A 268 12.63 -11.72 18.57
CA GLY A 268 12.86 -10.63 19.53
C GLY A 268 12.73 -11.04 21.01
N THR A 269 11.94 -12.09 21.30
CA THR A 269 11.70 -12.56 22.67
C THR A 269 12.79 -13.51 23.20
N SER A 270 13.58 -14.12 22.31
CA SER A 270 14.68 -15.03 22.70
C SER A 270 15.94 -14.36 23.26
N SER A 271 16.12 -13.04 23.13
CA SER A 271 17.35 -12.33 23.60
C SER A 271 17.26 -11.70 24.99
N LYS A 272 16.10 -11.77 25.67
CA LYS A 272 15.97 -11.35 27.07
C LYS A 272 15.49 -12.53 27.91
N SER A 273 16.39 -13.06 28.73
CA SER A 273 16.10 -14.02 29.81
C SER A 273 14.84 -13.60 30.57
N ARG A 274 13.73 -14.34 30.42
CA ARG A 274 12.54 -14.15 31.25
C ARG A 274 12.27 -15.46 32.00
N GLY A 275 12.25 -15.34 33.32
CA GLY A 275 12.03 -16.44 34.24
C GLY A 275 10.71 -17.18 34.00
N LYS A 276 10.76 -18.47 34.31
CA LYS A 276 9.75 -19.55 34.21
C LYS A 276 8.35 -19.31 34.85
N LYS A 277 7.80 -18.09 34.94
CA LYS A 277 6.53 -17.86 35.69
C LYS A 277 5.38 -17.19 34.94
N GLU A 278 5.47 -16.86 33.65
CA GLU A 278 4.38 -16.19 32.93
C GLU A 278 4.00 -16.82 31.57
N GLU A 279 4.19 -18.14 31.40
CA GLU A 279 3.70 -18.85 30.20
C GLU A 279 2.18 -19.07 30.21
N ASN A 280 1.48 -18.93 31.34
CA ASN A 280 0.09 -19.41 31.48
C ASN A 280 -1.03 -18.39 31.15
N ALA A 281 -0.73 -17.15 30.75
CA ALA A 281 -1.77 -16.13 30.52
C ALA A 281 -2.14 -15.92 29.03
N ALA A 282 -1.20 -16.09 28.09
CA ALA A 282 -1.44 -15.87 26.67
C ALA A 282 -2.00 -17.11 25.92
N GLN A 283 -2.00 -18.28 26.54
CA GLN A 283 -2.43 -19.55 25.93
C GLN A 283 -3.94 -19.83 26.01
N LYS A 284 -4.75 -18.97 26.63
CA LYS A 284 -6.16 -19.30 26.95
C LYS A 284 -7.19 -19.12 25.83
N HIS A 285 -6.80 -18.69 24.61
CA HIS A 285 -7.72 -18.54 23.48
C HIS A 285 -7.34 -19.28 22.19
N PHE A 286 -6.31 -20.13 22.19
CA PHE A 286 -5.95 -20.96 21.05
C PHE A 286 -5.97 -22.44 21.48
N ARG A 287 -7.07 -23.16 21.18
CA ARG A 287 -7.12 -24.63 21.31
C ARG A 287 -6.84 -25.24 19.94
N GLY A 288 -5.57 -25.50 19.67
CA GLY A 288 -5.04 -26.23 18.52
C GLY A 288 -3.55 -26.58 18.77
N PRO A 289 -2.99 -27.61 18.12
CA PRO A 289 -1.59 -28.05 18.31
C PRO A 289 -0.60 -26.93 17.93
N PRO A 290 0.70 -27.00 18.30
CA PRO A 290 1.62 -25.86 18.22
C PRO A 290 1.86 -25.47 16.75
N SER A 291 1.18 -24.43 16.26
CA SER A 291 1.18 -24.01 14.84
C SER A 291 2.41 -23.19 14.43
N ASN A 292 3.60 -23.58 14.92
CA ASN A 292 4.88 -22.97 14.52
C ASN A 292 5.65 -23.81 13.49
N LEU A 293 5.10 -24.94 13.00
CA LEU A 293 5.75 -25.82 12.01
C LEU A 293 6.20 -25.09 10.73
N TRP A 294 5.45 -24.07 10.30
CA TRP A 294 5.82 -23.26 9.14
C TRP A 294 7.06 -22.39 9.38
N MET A 295 7.42 -22.09 10.64
CA MET A 295 8.63 -21.32 10.97
C MET A 295 9.91 -22.13 10.75
N ASP A 296 9.83 -23.46 10.77
CA ASP A 296 10.99 -24.34 10.59
C ASP A 296 11.34 -24.54 9.11
N VAL A 297 10.40 -24.23 8.20
CA VAL A 297 10.54 -24.45 6.75
C VAL A 297 10.69 -23.16 5.95
N ALA A 298 10.79 -22.02 6.64
CA ALA A 298 10.82 -20.70 6.04
C ALA A 298 11.78 -19.76 6.80
N SER A 299 12.32 -18.77 6.10
CA SER A 299 13.26 -17.82 6.69
C SER A 299 13.04 -16.40 6.17
N MET A 300 13.77 -15.44 6.75
CA MET A 300 13.84 -14.09 6.18
C MET A 300 14.69 -14.11 4.90
N ASN A 301 14.53 -13.05 4.09
CA ASN A 301 15.09 -13.00 2.74
C ASN A 301 16.60 -12.77 2.66
N ASN A 302 17.29 -12.51 3.78
CA ASN A 302 18.73 -12.22 3.76
C ASN A 302 19.57 -13.48 3.51
N LEU A 303 20.75 -13.31 2.89
CA LEU A 303 21.65 -14.42 2.52
C LEU A 303 21.96 -15.34 3.70
N LYS A 304 22.23 -14.76 4.88
CA LYS A 304 22.56 -15.53 6.09
C LYS A 304 21.45 -16.47 6.52
N ASP A 305 20.23 -15.96 6.65
CA ASP A 305 19.07 -16.75 7.08
C ASP A 305 18.69 -17.79 6.00
N ALA A 306 18.75 -17.43 4.72
CA ALA A 306 18.47 -18.35 3.61
C ALA A 306 19.53 -19.47 3.48
N TYR A 307 20.82 -19.13 3.62
CA TYR A 307 21.91 -20.09 3.61
C TYR A 307 21.82 -21.05 4.79
N GLN A 308 21.49 -20.54 5.99
CA GLN A 308 21.29 -21.35 7.18
C GLN A 308 20.15 -22.36 7.03
N LEU A 309 19.05 -21.97 6.37
CA LEU A 309 17.89 -22.84 6.16
C LEU A 309 18.19 -23.97 5.17
N HIS A 310 18.84 -23.67 4.04
CA HIS A 310 18.96 -24.59 2.91
C HIS A 310 20.23 -25.42 2.89
N VAL A 311 21.38 -24.81 3.22
CA VAL A 311 22.68 -25.48 3.17
C VAL A 311 23.06 -26.01 4.56
N GLY A 312 22.77 -25.24 5.61
CA GLY A 312 23.24 -25.51 6.96
C GLY A 312 24.76 -25.28 7.10
N GLY A 313 25.24 -24.96 8.31
CA GLY A 313 26.67 -24.75 8.58
C GLY A 313 26.97 -23.63 9.57
N ALA A 314 28.23 -23.16 9.55
CA ALA A 314 28.66 -22.00 10.34
C ALA A 314 27.97 -20.73 9.84
N ALA A 315 27.50 -19.90 10.78
CA ALA A 315 26.79 -18.68 10.45
C ALA A 315 27.71 -17.68 9.75
N LEU A 316 27.25 -17.09 8.65
CA LEU A 316 27.95 -15.97 8.00
C LEU A 316 28.11 -14.80 8.99
N GLU A 317 29.32 -14.23 9.06
CA GLU A 317 29.67 -13.14 9.95
C GLU A 317 29.06 -11.82 9.43
N LYS A 318 28.35 -11.08 10.28
CA LYS A 318 27.64 -9.85 9.88
C LYS A 318 28.51 -8.59 10.05
N GLU A 319 29.55 -8.67 10.87
CA GLU A 319 30.27 -7.52 11.41
C GLU A 319 31.18 -6.86 10.38
N SER A 320 31.78 -7.63 9.47
CA SER A 320 32.67 -7.12 8.42
C SER A 320 31.96 -6.18 7.43
N ARG A 321 30.66 -6.39 7.18
CA ARG A 321 29.85 -5.54 6.28
C ARG A 321 29.66 -4.11 6.82
N ASP A 322 29.66 -3.92 8.14
CA ASP A 322 29.47 -2.60 8.75
C ASP A 322 30.60 -1.63 8.36
N VAL A 323 31.77 -2.12 7.96
CA VAL A 323 32.88 -1.30 7.46
C VAL A 323 32.52 -0.60 6.14
N PHE A 324 31.81 -1.25 5.22
CA PHE A 324 31.37 -0.62 3.98
C PHE A 324 30.24 0.40 4.20
N VAL A 325 29.37 0.16 5.18
CA VAL A 325 28.21 1.02 5.46
C VAL A 325 28.59 2.24 6.29
N LYS A 326 29.40 2.05 7.34
CA LYS A 326 29.73 3.09 8.34
C LYS A 326 31.20 3.53 8.29
N GLY A 327 32.10 2.73 7.72
CA GLY A 327 33.52 3.03 7.65
C GLY A 327 33.89 3.93 6.47
N THR A 328 35.17 4.29 6.38
CA THR A 328 35.76 5.09 5.29
C THR A 328 36.58 4.21 4.35
N LEU A 329 36.96 4.72 3.16
CA LEU A 329 37.87 4.00 2.26
C LEU A 329 39.21 3.63 2.93
N ASP A 330 39.69 4.43 3.87
CA ASP A 330 40.93 4.13 4.61
C ASP A 330 40.77 2.91 5.52
N ASP A 331 39.58 2.70 6.08
CA ASP A 331 39.29 1.52 6.90
C ASP A 331 39.20 0.27 6.01
N VAL A 332 38.59 0.40 4.82
CA VAL A 332 38.57 -0.67 3.80
C VAL A 332 40.00 -1.04 3.36
N ARG A 333 40.91 -0.07 3.21
CA ARG A 333 42.33 -0.33 2.89
C ARG A 333 43.04 -1.11 3.99
N LYS A 334 42.81 -0.76 5.26
CA LYS A 334 43.45 -1.44 6.41
C LYS A 334 43.00 -2.88 6.56
N GLU A 335 41.71 -3.15 6.31
CA GLU A 335 41.10 -4.47 6.48
C GLU A 335 40.89 -5.23 5.16
N PHE A 336 41.58 -4.82 4.09
CA PHE A 336 41.36 -5.30 2.72
C PHE A 336 41.32 -6.84 2.59
N GLN A 337 42.28 -7.56 3.19
CA GLN A 337 42.34 -9.02 3.09
C GLN A 337 41.15 -9.72 3.75
N GLY A 338 40.71 -9.19 4.91
CA GLY A 338 39.55 -9.70 5.63
C GLY A 338 38.25 -9.44 4.86
N LEU A 339 38.09 -8.22 4.36
CA LEU A 339 36.92 -7.81 3.59
C LEU A 339 36.80 -8.54 2.24
N MET A 340 37.91 -8.75 1.52
CA MET A 340 37.91 -9.55 0.28
C MET A 340 37.53 -11.00 0.53
N SER A 341 38.04 -11.59 1.62
CA SER A 341 37.68 -12.95 2.01
C SER A 341 36.21 -13.05 2.41
N TYR A 342 35.66 -12.02 3.05
CA TYR A 342 34.23 -11.89 3.33
C TYR A 342 33.40 -11.86 2.04
N CYS A 343 33.72 -10.98 1.08
CA CYS A 343 33.01 -10.90 -0.21
C CYS A 343 33.07 -12.25 -0.96
N ALA A 344 34.24 -12.88 -0.98
CA ALA A 344 34.41 -14.19 -1.60
C ALA A 344 33.57 -15.28 -0.92
N GLN A 345 33.43 -15.22 0.41
CA GLN A 345 32.54 -16.14 1.14
C GLN A 345 31.07 -15.92 0.76
N ASP A 346 30.62 -14.68 0.60
CA ASP A 346 29.24 -14.36 0.18
C ASP A 346 28.97 -14.81 -1.27
N ALA A 347 29.90 -14.60 -2.20
CA ALA A 347 29.80 -15.10 -3.57
C ALA A 347 29.75 -16.64 -3.63
N ARG A 348 30.54 -17.32 -2.78
CA ARG A 348 30.50 -18.79 -2.62
C ARG A 348 29.20 -19.26 -1.98
N ALA A 349 28.74 -18.59 -0.92
CA ALA A 349 27.51 -18.95 -0.21
C ALA A 349 26.30 -18.84 -1.15
N SER A 350 26.27 -17.81 -2.00
CA SER A 350 25.26 -17.64 -3.05
C SER A 350 25.24 -18.81 -4.04
N LEU A 351 26.41 -19.28 -4.49
CA LEU A 351 26.50 -20.44 -5.38
C LEU A 351 26.04 -21.74 -4.70
N LEU A 352 26.44 -21.97 -3.44
CA LEU A 352 26.02 -23.15 -2.68
C LEU A 352 24.51 -23.14 -2.40
N LEU A 353 23.97 -21.95 -2.08
CA LEU A 353 22.53 -21.75 -1.92
C LEU A 353 21.79 -22.07 -3.23
N LEU A 354 22.30 -21.62 -4.38
CA LEU A 354 21.70 -21.98 -5.67
C LEU A 354 21.68 -23.49 -5.89
N ARG A 355 22.76 -24.22 -5.54
CA ARG A 355 22.80 -25.69 -5.67
C ARG A 355 21.71 -26.38 -4.87
N ALA A 356 21.41 -25.87 -3.68
CA ALA A 356 20.33 -26.40 -2.84
C ALA A 356 18.94 -26.03 -3.40
N LEU A 357 18.76 -24.79 -3.86
CA LEU A 357 17.46 -24.28 -4.34
C LEU A 357 17.07 -24.80 -5.73
N TRP A 358 18.04 -25.08 -6.60
CA TRP A 358 17.77 -25.33 -8.02
C TRP A 358 16.90 -26.58 -8.30
N PRO A 359 17.14 -27.74 -7.66
CA PRO A 359 16.26 -28.91 -7.84
C PRO A 359 14.82 -28.63 -7.38
N GLU A 360 14.68 -27.98 -6.22
CA GLU A 360 13.36 -27.64 -5.67
C GLU A 360 12.63 -26.61 -6.55
N PHE A 361 13.35 -25.66 -7.14
CA PHE A 361 12.79 -24.72 -8.10
C PHE A 361 12.19 -25.44 -9.32
N LEU A 362 12.89 -26.42 -9.90
CA LEU A 362 12.40 -27.15 -11.06
C LEU A 362 11.19 -28.03 -10.73
N GLU A 363 11.12 -28.59 -9.52
CA GLU A 363 9.97 -29.37 -9.06
C GLU A 363 8.73 -28.48 -8.86
N ARG A 364 8.91 -27.31 -8.24
CA ARG A 364 7.82 -26.37 -7.92
C ARG A 364 7.35 -25.55 -9.12
N PHE A 365 8.22 -25.32 -10.10
CA PHE A 365 7.95 -24.54 -11.31
C PHE A 365 8.26 -25.38 -12.57
N PRO A 366 7.35 -26.28 -12.98
CA PRO A 366 7.61 -27.23 -14.05
C PRO A 366 7.69 -26.58 -15.45
N SER A 367 6.99 -25.46 -15.65
CA SER A 367 6.98 -24.76 -16.94
C SER A 367 8.28 -23.99 -17.19
N THR A 368 8.84 -24.14 -18.40
CA THR A 368 10.05 -23.42 -18.80
C THR A 368 9.82 -21.92 -18.97
N VAL A 369 8.56 -21.53 -19.18
CA VAL A 369 8.11 -20.14 -19.35
C VAL A 369 8.41 -19.30 -18.11
N THR A 370 8.25 -19.85 -16.90
CA THR A 370 8.52 -19.10 -15.66
C THR A 370 9.97 -18.64 -15.60
N LEU A 371 10.92 -19.54 -15.88
CA LEU A 371 12.34 -19.20 -15.90
C LEU A 371 12.67 -18.19 -17.00
N ALA A 372 12.10 -18.36 -18.19
CA ALA A 372 12.30 -17.42 -19.31
C ALA A 372 11.82 -16.01 -18.96
N GLY A 373 10.62 -15.90 -18.40
CA GLY A 373 10.04 -14.64 -17.93
C GLY A 373 10.89 -13.98 -16.85
N MET A 374 11.38 -14.75 -15.87
CA MET A 374 12.23 -14.23 -14.79
C MET A 374 13.55 -13.63 -15.31
N LEU A 375 14.21 -14.29 -16.27
CA LEU A 375 15.46 -13.79 -16.86
C LEU A 375 15.26 -12.47 -17.62
N GLU A 376 14.13 -12.33 -18.32
CA GLU A 376 13.78 -11.10 -19.03
C GLU A 376 13.38 -9.97 -18.08
N MET A 377 12.63 -10.28 -17.01
CA MET A 377 12.26 -9.31 -15.98
C MET A 377 13.47 -8.72 -15.25
N GLY A 378 14.55 -9.49 -15.07
CA GLY A 378 15.79 -9.00 -14.46
C GLY A 378 16.57 -8.00 -15.31
N SER A 379 16.19 -7.80 -16.58
CA SER A 379 16.95 -7.02 -17.57
C SER A 379 16.37 -5.61 -17.82
N MET A 380 15.59 -5.07 -16.88
CA MET A 380 14.96 -3.74 -16.97
C MET A 380 15.97 -2.61 -17.20
N TYR A 381 15.51 -1.58 -17.91
CA TYR A 381 16.34 -0.49 -18.40
C TYR A 381 15.52 0.79 -18.59
N LEU A 382 15.93 1.88 -17.95
CA LEU A 382 15.26 3.17 -18.02
C LEU A 382 16.22 4.25 -18.59
N PRO A 383 16.03 4.71 -19.83
CA PRO A 383 16.84 5.80 -20.37
C PRO A 383 16.50 7.16 -19.75
N ILE A 384 17.51 7.99 -19.57
CA ILE A 384 17.39 9.35 -19.07
C ILE A 384 18.21 10.32 -19.93
N ASN A 385 17.93 11.60 -19.78
CA ASN A 385 18.70 12.69 -20.36
C ASN A 385 18.83 13.83 -19.34
N ARG A 386 19.44 14.96 -19.74
CA ARG A 386 19.60 16.16 -18.90
C ARG A 386 18.33 16.60 -18.15
N ASN A 387 17.13 16.30 -18.66
CA ASN A 387 15.88 16.64 -17.99
C ASN A 387 15.72 15.96 -16.63
N TRP A 388 16.41 14.84 -16.38
CA TRP A 388 16.43 14.20 -15.07
C TRP A 388 16.98 15.13 -13.99
N ASN A 389 18.14 15.74 -14.20
CA ASN A 389 18.74 16.67 -13.22
C ASN A 389 17.89 17.93 -13.08
N ARG A 390 17.41 18.47 -14.20
CA ARG A 390 16.49 19.63 -14.20
C ARG A 390 15.23 19.34 -13.37
N TYR A 391 14.69 18.14 -13.46
CA TYR A 391 13.54 17.71 -12.66
C TYR A 391 13.89 17.62 -11.17
N LEU A 392 15.02 17.01 -10.81
CA LEU A 392 15.44 16.92 -9.41
C LEU A 392 15.64 18.32 -8.80
N GLU A 393 16.32 19.21 -9.51
CA GLU A 393 16.51 20.59 -9.11
C GLU A 393 15.19 21.33 -8.96
N ALA A 394 14.33 21.30 -9.99
CA ALA A 394 13.05 21.99 -9.96
C ALA A 394 12.11 21.45 -8.87
N ALA A 395 12.08 20.13 -8.65
CA ALA A 395 11.28 19.52 -7.61
C ALA A 395 11.80 19.89 -6.21
N GLU A 396 13.11 19.90 -6.00
CA GLU A 396 13.72 20.25 -4.72
C GLU A 396 13.62 21.76 -4.42
N GLU A 397 13.79 22.61 -5.42
CA GLU A 397 13.58 24.06 -5.32
C GLU A 397 12.12 24.35 -4.97
N THR A 398 11.17 23.80 -5.73
CA THR A 398 9.73 23.97 -5.45
C THR A 398 9.36 23.43 -4.07
N TYR A 399 9.96 22.32 -3.64
CA TYR A 399 9.78 21.78 -2.30
C TYR A 399 10.25 22.76 -1.22
N SER A 400 11.48 23.29 -1.38
CA SER A 400 12.08 24.26 -0.48
C SER A 400 11.26 25.55 -0.40
N ASP A 401 10.79 26.06 -1.54
CA ASP A 401 9.96 27.25 -1.63
C ASP A 401 8.63 27.06 -0.91
N MET A 402 7.94 25.95 -1.18
CA MET A 402 6.68 25.62 -0.52
C MET A 402 6.85 25.38 0.98
N GLN A 403 7.95 24.76 1.41
CA GLN A 403 8.26 24.61 2.83
C GLN A 403 8.50 25.96 3.50
N THR A 404 9.24 26.85 2.83
CA THR A 404 9.54 28.19 3.34
C THR A 404 8.26 29.02 3.42
N GLU A 405 7.40 28.97 2.41
CA GLU A 405 6.11 29.65 2.41
C GLU A 405 5.19 29.10 3.51
N LEU A 406 5.14 27.77 3.68
CA LEU A 406 4.38 27.16 4.76
C LEU A 406 4.88 27.63 6.14
N LYS A 407 6.19 27.64 6.37
CA LYS A 407 6.79 28.17 7.62
C LYS A 407 6.43 29.63 7.83
N ARG A 408 6.44 30.45 6.77
CA ARG A 408 6.07 31.87 6.83
C ARG A 408 4.59 32.07 7.18
N LEU A 409 3.69 31.29 6.57
CA LEU A 409 2.26 31.36 6.87
C LEU A 409 1.96 30.92 8.31
N LEU A 410 2.55 29.81 8.76
CA LEU A 410 2.43 29.36 10.15
C LEU A 410 3.05 30.38 11.12
N GLY A 411 4.17 30.98 10.75
CA GLY A 411 4.82 32.03 11.53
C GLY A 411 3.95 33.27 11.69
N ARG A 412 3.25 33.70 10.64
CA ARG A 412 2.25 34.76 10.71
C ARG A 412 1.10 34.40 11.65
N GLN A 413 0.54 33.20 11.55
CA GLN A 413 -0.52 32.77 12.47
C GLN A 413 -0.06 32.75 13.94
N ALA A 414 1.19 32.32 14.19
CA ALA A 414 1.78 32.37 15.53
C ALA A 414 1.98 33.81 16.02
N GLN A 415 2.37 34.73 15.14
CA GLN A 415 2.55 36.14 15.46
C GLN A 415 1.20 36.85 15.69
N ASP A 416 0.20 36.57 14.85
CA ASP A 416 -1.18 37.03 15.01
C ASP A 416 -1.75 36.53 16.33
N ALA A 417 -1.52 35.27 16.69
CA ALA A 417 -1.91 34.73 17.98
C ALA A 417 -1.25 35.48 19.14
N CYS A 418 0.00 35.94 19.01
CA CYS A 418 0.66 36.74 20.05
C CYS A 418 -0.05 38.09 20.31
N SER A 419 -0.84 38.61 19.36
CA SER A 419 -1.66 39.81 19.60
C SER A 419 -2.70 39.60 20.70
N LEU A 420 -3.19 38.36 20.90
CA LEU A 420 -4.16 37.99 21.94
C LEU A 420 -3.63 38.15 23.37
N LEU A 421 -2.31 38.38 23.52
CA LEU A 421 -1.70 38.74 24.80
C LEU A 421 -2.17 40.12 25.28
N HIS A 422 -2.51 41.03 24.35
CA HIS A 422 -3.11 42.31 24.69
C HIS A 422 -4.54 42.06 25.22
N ASP A 423 -4.88 42.73 26.32
CA ASP A 423 -6.18 42.60 27.01
C ASP A 423 -6.55 41.20 27.52
N GLU A 424 -5.58 40.26 27.58
CA GLU A 424 -5.78 38.87 28.00
C GLU A 424 -6.84 38.10 27.18
N SER A 425 -7.13 38.52 25.94
CA SER A 425 -8.16 37.93 25.07
C SER A 425 -7.93 36.45 24.76
N TYR A 426 -6.70 35.93 24.93
CA TYR A 426 -6.42 34.50 24.80
C TYR A 426 -7.23 33.61 25.77
N LYS A 427 -7.71 34.17 26.90
CA LYS A 427 -8.57 33.43 27.86
C LYS A 427 -9.95 33.10 27.27
N GLU A 428 -10.39 33.87 26.28
CA GLU A 428 -11.65 33.67 25.58
C GLU A 428 -11.52 32.75 24.35
N ASP A 429 -10.30 32.40 23.93
CA ASP A 429 -10.03 31.59 22.74
C ASP A 429 -10.03 30.08 23.06
N VAL A 430 -10.96 29.34 22.44
CA VAL A 430 -11.17 27.89 22.64
C VAL A 430 -9.94 27.04 22.29
N TRP A 431 -9.07 27.48 21.38
CA TRP A 431 -7.92 26.71 20.92
C TRP A 431 -6.61 27.04 21.66
N LEU A 432 -6.43 28.29 22.12
CA LEU A 432 -5.14 28.80 22.61
C LEU A 432 -5.10 29.11 24.13
N TRP A 433 -6.22 28.97 24.84
CA TRP A 433 -6.33 29.33 26.28
C TRP A 433 -5.34 28.58 27.19
N ASN A 434 -5.02 27.32 26.90
CA ASN A 434 -4.18 26.45 27.74
C ASN A 434 -2.68 26.48 27.38
N LEU A 435 -2.22 27.46 26.60
CA LEU A 435 -0.79 27.65 26.30
C LEU A 435 -0.08 28.43 27.42
N ASP A 436 1.25 28.30 27.48
CA ASP A 436 2.07 29.04 28.45
C ASP A 436 2.33 30.49 27.98
N TRP A 437 1.44 31.40 28.38
CA TRP A 437 1.48 32.83 28.06
C TRP A 437 2.44 33.64 28.95
N THR A 438 3.29 33.00 29.77
CA THR A 438 4.21 33.73 30.68
C THR A 438 5.27 34.54 29.94
N ILE A 439 5.45 35.79 30.37
CA ILE A 439 6.45 36.72 29.82
C ILE A 439 7.71 36.69 30.70
N GLN A 440 8.89 36.84 30.09
CA GLN A 440 10.13 36.95 30.86
C GLN A 440 10.31 38.32 31.51
N ASP A 441 10.42 38.32 32.84
CA ASP A 441 10.70 39.54 33.60
C ASP A 441 12.08 40.14 33.28
N LEU A 442 12.08 41.43 32.97
CA LEU A 442 13.28 42.22 32.71
C LEU A 442 14.03 42.52 34.03
N LYS A 443 15.07 41.74 34.34
CA LYS A 443 15.93 42.01 35.50
C LYS A 443 16.99 43.08 35.16
N VAL A 444 16.71 44.33 35.55
CA VAL A 444 17.66 45.45 35.50
C VAL A 444 18.84 45.17 36.45
N LYS A 445 20.06 45.64 36.10
CA LYS A 445 21.18 45.61 37.06
C LYS A 445 20.78 46.41 38.30
N LYS A 446 20.66 45.76 39.47
CA LYS A 446 20.52 46.47 40.74
C LYS A 446 21.73 47.41 40.90
N THR A 447 21.46 48.68 41.20
CA THR A 447 22.49 49.62 41.67
C THR A 447 23.24 48.96 42.82
N ILE A 448 24.57 48.97 42.75
CA ILE A 448 25.43 48.33 43.74
C ILE A 448 25.23 49.05 45.08
N SER A 449 24.37 48.49 45.93
CA SER A 449 24.27 48.84 47.33
C SER A 449 25.60 48.50 48.01
N LYS A 450 26.25 49.53 48.54
CA LYS A 450 27.57 49.52 49.16
C LYS A 450 27.76 48.32 50.09
N ARG A 451 28.68 47.40 49.74
CA ARG A 451 29.36 46.52 50.68
C ARG A 451 30.86 46.48 50.40
N LYS A 452 31.62 46.40 51.50
CA LYS A 452 33.02 46.77 51.75
C LYS A 452 34.06 46.11 50.82
N PRO A 453 35.23 46.74 50.62
CA PRO A 453 36.29 46.23 49.76
C PRO A 453 37.23 45.27 50.52
N SER A 454 37.47 44.08 49.97
CA SER A 454 38.69 43.31 50.26
C SER A 454 39.01 42.29 49.16
N GLU A 455 40.19 42.49 48.56
CA GLU A 455 41.12 41.45 48.08
C GLU A 455 40.74 40.53 46.89
N LYS A 456 40.04 41.05 45.87
CA LYS A 456 39.92 40.30 44.60
C LYS A 456 39.92 41.15 43.33
N ILE A 457 40.54 42.33 43.37
CA ILE A 457 40.57 43.27 42.24
C ILE A 457 41.95 43.32 41.54
N GLU A 458 43.04 42.88 42.17
CA GLU A 458 44.37 42.85 41.52
C GLU A 458 44.47 41.76 40.43
N GLU A 459 43.88 40.58 40.64
CA GLU A 459 44.07 39.43 39.74
C GLU A 459 43.23 39.50 38.43
N LEU A 460 42.25 40.42 38.38
CA LEU A 460 41.37 40.62 37.21
C LEU A 460 41.78 41.82 36.35
N ARG A 461 42.74 42.64 36.81
CA ARG A 461 43.21 43.83 36.08
C ARG A 461 44.25 43.51 35.00
N GLU A 462 44.94 42.39 35.07
CA GLU A 462 45.91 42.00 34.02
C GLU A 462 45.29 41.33 32.79
N LYS A 463 44.02 40.88 32.84
CA LYS A 463 43.39 40.13 31.72
C LYS A 463 42.43 40.92 30.84
N ARG A 464 42.34 42.24 31.01
CA ARG A 464 41.51 43.08 30.13
C ARG A 464 42.25 44.35 29.74
N ASN A 465 43.07 44.24 28.71
CA ASN A 465 43.42 45.38 27.87
C ASN A 465 42.52 45.32 26.61
N PRO A 466 41.43 46.10 26.52
CA PRO A 466 40.50 46.07 25.38
C PRO A 466 41.02 46.82 24.15
N LEU A 467 42.31 47.18 24.12
CA LEU A 467 42.91 47.99 23.04
C LEU A 467 43.54 47.15 21.92
N SER A 468 43.86 45.87 22.14
CA SER A 468 44.55 45.05 21.11
C SER A 468 43.61 44.35 20.13
N ASN A 469 42.33 44.15 20.50
CA ASN A 469 41.38 43.40 19.66
C ASN A 469 40.52 44.29 18.74
N LEU A 470 40.51 45.61 18.91
CA LEU A 470 39.77 46.54 18.04
C LEU A 470 40.59 47.07 16.86
N LEU A 471 41.91 46.84 16.85
CA LEU A 471 42.83 47.28 15.78
C LEU A 471 43.07 46.19 14.71
N LYS A 472 42.38 45.05 14.76
CA LYS A 472 42.55 43.95 13.79
C LYS A 472 41.44 43.80 12.75
N GLU A 473 40.35 44.56 12.84
CA GLU A 473 39.19 44.38 11.94
C GLU A 473 38.76 45.63 11.15
N SER A 474 39.56 46.71 11.10
CA SER A 474 39.26 47.81 10.17
C SER A 474 40.49 48.29 9.42
N SER A 475 40.40 48.22 8.09
CA SER A 475 41.33 48.85 7.15
C SER A 475 41.06 50.35 7.05
N CYS A 476 41.44 51.13 8.07
CA CYS A 476 41.31 52.59 8.06
C CYS A 476 42.59 53.27 8.59
N SER A 477 42.96 54.41 7.99
CA SER A 477 44.23 55.10 8.25
C SER A 477 44.31 55.71 9.66
N GLU A 478 45.52 55.70 10.25
CA GLU A 478 45.78 56.14 11.64
C GLU A 478 45.30 57.57 11.94
N VAL A 479 45.24 58.44 10.93
CA VAL A 479 44.79 59.84 11.04
C VAL A 479 43.28 59.95 11.29
N GLN A 480 42.49 59.01 10.76
CA GLN A 480 41.03 58.98 10.96
C GLN A 480 40.64 58.44 12.34
N ALA A 481 41.50 57.62 12.94
CA ALA A 481 41.24 57.03 14.26
C ALA A 481 41.36 58.07 15.40
N GLU A 482 42.29 59.02 15.32
CA GLU A 482 42.41 60.10 16.31
C GLU A 482 41.26 61.11 16.21
N GLU A 483 40.81 61.43 14.99
CA GLU A 483 39.68 62.33 14.77
C GLU A 483 38.35 61.71 15.23
N GLU A 484 38.16 60.40 14.99
CA GLU A 484 37.05 59.60 15.53
C GLU A 484 37.08 59.50 17.06
N LEU A 485 38.27 59.40 17.67
CA LEU A 485 38.43 59.35 19.12
C LEU A 485 38.11 60.70 19.78
N ALA A 486 38.51 61.80 19.14
CA ALA A 486 38.15 63.16 19.55
C ALA A 486 36.63 63.41 19.42
N LYS A 487 36.02 62.96 18.31
CA LYS A 487 34.55 63.01 18.10
C LYS A 487 33.82 62.15 19.12
N LYS A 488 34.28 60.93 19.41
CA LYS A 488 33.72 60.06 20.46
C LYS A 488 33.84 60.66 21.86
N SER A 489 34.95 61.34 22.16
CA SER A 489 35.15 62.04 23.43
C SER A 489 34.23 63.27 23.57
N MET A 490 34.03 64.03 22.48
CA MET A 490 33.08 65.14 22.45
C MET A 490 31.62 64.70 22.56
N VAL A 491 31.24 63.62 21.88
CA VAL A 491 29.88 63.05 21.97
C VAL A 491 29.65 62.45 23.36
N ALA A 492 30.66 61.81 23.95
CA ALA A 492 30.61 61.30 25.32
C ALA A 492 30.41 62.41 26.37
N SER A 493 30.99 63.60 26.17
CA SER A 493 30.82 64.73 27.09
C SER A 493 29.49 65.48 26.89
N HIS A 494 28.90 65.43 25.69
CA HIS A 494 27.59 66.04 25.40
C HIS A 494 26.39 65.18 25.86
N PHE A 495 26.55 63.85 25.92
CA PHE A 495 25.49 62.93 26.33
C PHE A 495 25.86 62.11 27.58
N PRO A 496 26.25 62.74 28.71
CA PRO A 496 26.61 62.01 29.93
C PRO A 496 25.41 61.24 30.49
N HIS A 497 24.18 61.70 30.24
CA HIS A 497 22.96 61.00 30.60
C HIS A 497 22.75 59.69 29.81
N LEU A 498 23.15 59.61 28.53
CA LEU A 498 23.09 58.37 27.74
C LEU A 498 24.17 57.37 28.18
N LEU A 499 25.37 57.86 28.54
CA LEU A 499 26.41 57.01 29.13
C LEU A 499 26.04 56.51 30.53
N ALA A 500 25.37 57.33 31.35
CA ALA A 500 24.80 56.92 32.63
C ALA A 500 23.70 55.85 32.44
N SER A 501 22.96 55.90 31.33
CA SER A 501 21.95 54.90 30.97
C SER A 501 22.55 53.52 30.67
N ARG A 502 23.86 53.43 30.40
CA ARG A 502 24.58 52.16 30.23
C ARG A 502 24.54 51.31 31.51
N ASP A 503 24.59 51.94 32.67
CA ASP A 503 24.56 51.24 33.95
C ASP A 503 23.13 50.75 34.30
N SER A 504 22.12 51.32 33.64
CA SER A 504 20.73 50.85 33.62
C SER A 504 20.46 49.73 32.58
N LEU A 505 21.45 49.34 31.77
CA LEU A 505 21.29 48.25 30.80
C LEU A 505 21.20 46.87 31.50
N HIS A 506 20.35 46.00 30.96
CA HIS A 506 20.11 44.64 31.44
C HIS A 506 21.40 43.81 31.61
N LYS A 507 21.45 42.96 32.65
CA LYS A 507 22.63 42.12 32.97
C LYS A 507 22.94 41.06 31.90
N ARG A 508 21.91 40.57 31.20
CA ARG A 508 21.95 39.75 29.98
C ARG A 508 20.86 40.29 29.06
N ARG A 509 21.09 40.37 27.74
CA ARG A 509 20.03 40.74 26.79
C ARG A 509 18.98 39.61 26.79
N PRO A 510 17.73 39.87 27.22
CA PRO A 510 16.68 38.86 27.17
C PRO A 510 16.33 38.57 25.70
N PHE A 511 16.06 37.31 25.39
CA PHE A 511 15.66 36.88 24.05
C PHE A 511 14.15 37.12 23.89
N LEU A 512 13.78 37.99 22.93
CA LEU A 512 12.38 38.39 22.64
C LEU A 512 11.58 38.82 23.88
N PRO A 513 11.98 39.90 24.59
CA PRO A 513 11.23 40.38 25.76
C PRO A 513 9.83 40.87 25.34
N GLY A 514 8.80 40.48 26.10
CA GLY A 514 7.39 40.81 25.80
C GLY A 514 6.61 39.72 25.05
N TYR A 515 7.28 38.69 24.52
CA TYR A 515 6.62 37.56 23.86
C TYR A 515 6.37 36.40 24.86
N PRO A 516 5.29 35.60 24.66
CA PRO A 516 4.96 34.49 25.54
C PRO A 516 6.01 33.36 25.46
N ALA A 517 6.09 32.53 26.49
CA ALA A 517 7.08 31.45 26.59
C ALA A 517 6.95 30.43 25.45
N TRP A 518 5.72 30.06 25.06
CA TRP A 518 5.48 29.14 23.95
C TRP A 518 6.04 29.67 22.62
N TYR A 519 5.90 30.97 22.33
CA TYR A 519 6.40 31.59 21.08
C TYR A 519 7.93 31.68 21.08
N ARG A 520 8.53 32.05 22.21
CA ARG A 520 10.00 32.13 22.36
C ARG A 520 10.69 30.78 22.17
N ASN A 521 10.02 29.68 22.52
CA ASN A 521 10.54 28.34 22.28
C ASN A 521 10.58 27.95 20.79
N LEU A 522 9.84 28.67 19.94
CA LEU A 522 9.80 28.42 18.48
C LEU A 522 10.84 29.22 17.70
N CYS A 523 11.48 30.23 18.30
CA CYS A 523 12.48 31.07 17.64
C CYS A 523 13.91 30.58 17.95
N SER A 524 14.79 30.59 16.94
CA SER A 524 16.20 30.21 17.09
C SER A 524 17.02 31.33 17.79
N LYS A 525 17.98 30.95 18.64
CA LYS A 525 18.84 31.93 19.37
C LYS A 525 20.08 32.36 18.58
N GLU A 526 20.43 31.65 17.51
CA GLU A 526 21.71 31.75 16.81
C GLU A 526 21.64 32.67 15.57
N ASN A 527 20.48 32.80 14.92
CA ASN A 527 20.28 33.69 13.77
C ASN A 527 19.91 35.10 14.25
N GLY A 528 20.72 36.11 13.91
CA GLY A 528 20.53 37.51 14.32
C GLY A 528 19.22 38.20 13.89
N ASN A 529 18.34 37.51 13.15
CA ASN A 529 17.01 37.95 12.70
C ASN A 529 15.87 37.30 13.52
N GLY A 530 16.08 37.06 14.81
CA GLY A 530 15.22 36.23 15.68
C GLY A 530 13.84 36.79 16.06
N LEU A 531 13.07 37.33 15.11
CA LEU A 531 11.65 37.70 15.28
C LEU A 531 10.69 36.65 14.72
N GLU A 532 11.13 35.83 13.76
CA GLU A 532 10.31 34.80 13.12
C GLU A 532 10.50 33.41 13.77
N PRO A 533 9.45 32.59 13.87
CA PRO A 533 9.51 31.27 14.49
C PRO A 533 10.05 30.20 13.52
N ASP A 534 11.37 30.13 13.41
CA ASP A 534 12.09 29.23 12.47
C ASP A 534 11.93 27.71 12.77
N LEU A 535 11.62 27.35 14.03
CA LEU A 535 11.55 25.95 14.49
C LEU A 535 10.15 25.32 14.32
N LEU A 536 9.19 26.04 13.73
CA LEU A 536 7.85 25.52 13.49
C LEU A 536 7.87 24.34 12.51
N SER A 537 7.28 23.23 12.96
CA SER A 537 7.05 22.04 12.15
C SER A 537 5.59 21.60 12.25
N THR A 538 5.06 21.11 11.13
CA THR A 538 3.73 20.51 10.95
C THR A 538 3.46 19.32 11.87
N SER A 539 4.52 18.73 12.43
CA SER A 539 4.44 17.63 13.40
C SER A 539 4.20 18.08 14.83
N MET A 540 4.31 19.38 15.13
CA MET A 540 4.13 19.90 16.48
C MET A 540 2.65 19.94 16.84
N GLN A 541 2.31 19.53 18.07
CA GLN A 541 0.93 19.53 18.58
C GLN A 541 0.29 20.93 18.62
N LEU A 542 1.11 21.98 18.60
CA LEU A 542 0.67 23.37 18.58
C LEU A 542 0.08 23.79 17.23
N VAL A 543 0.54 23.22 16.11
CA VAL A 543 0.15 23.65 14.76
C VAL A 543 -1.35 23.48 14.49
N PRO A 544 -1.99 22.33 14.80
CA PRO A 544 -3.45 22.19 14.67
C PRO A 544 -4.26 23.21 15.50
N ARG A 545 -3.71 23.69 16.63
CA ARG A 545 -4.35 24.72 17.45
C ARG A 545 -4.20 26.12 16.83
N LEU A 546 -3.01 26.44 16.33
CA LEU A 546 -2.76 27.70 15.61
C LEU A 546 -3.63 27.82 14.35
N LEU A 547 -3.89 26.70 13.67
CA LEU A 547 -4.78 26.65 12.50
C LEU A 547 -6.27 26.61 12.86
N ARG A 548 -6.63 26.61 14.16
CA ARG A 548 -8.01 26.52 14.67
C ARG A 548 -8.87 25.48 13.94
N LEU A 549 -8.40 24.23 13.93
CA LEU A 549 -9.08 23.15 13.23
C LEU A 549 -10.43 22.80 13.87
N THR A 550 -11.39 22.44 13.02
CA THR A 550 -12.75 22.00 13.37
C THR A 550 -13.11 20.66 12.73
N TRP A 551 -13.90 19.84 13.41
CA TRP A 551 -14.45 18.56 12.94
C TRP A 551 -15.99 18.64 12.93
N ASP A 552 -16.62 18.56 11.75
CA ASP A 552 -18.06 18.79 11.55
C ASP A 552 -18.52 20.12 12.21
N GLY A 553 -17.66 21.15 12.22
CA GLY A 553 -17.91 22.45 12.87
C GLY A 553 -17.55 22.54 14.36
N HIS A 554 -17.17 21.43 15.00
CA HIS A 554 -16.76 21.40 16.41
C HIS A 554 -15.24 21.60 16.60
N PRO A 555 -14.77 22.34 17.62
CA PRO A 555 -13.35 22.61 17.81
C PRO A 555 -12.55 21.34 18.19
N LEU A 556 -11.38 21.15 17.56
CA LEU A 556 -10.46 20.07 17.90
C LEU A 556 -9.71 20.37 19.20
N HIS A 557 -9.57 19.35 20.04
CA HIS A 557 -8.81 19.39 21.28
C HIS A 557 -7.88 18.17 21.39
N PHE A 558 -6.72 18.36 22.05
CA PHE A 558 -5.78 17.28 22.31
C PHE A 558 -5.77 16.96 23.79
N ASP A 559 -6.11 15.71 24.11
CA ASP A 559 -6.06 15.15 25.46
C ASP A 559 -4.87 14.18 25.60
N PRO A 560 -4.07 14.24 26.68
CA PRO A 560 -2.93 13.34 26.89
C PRO A 560 -3.31 11.85 26.97
N GLU A 561 -4.50 11.53 27.47
CA GLU A 561 -4.95 10.15 27.66
C GLU A 561 -5.62 9.55 26.42
N HIS A 562 -6.35 10.35 25.65
CA HIS A 562 -7.17 9.88 24.53
C HIS A 562 -6.65 10.32 23.14
N GLY A 563 -5.73 11.29 23.09
CA GLY A 563 -5.18 11.85 21.85
C GLY A 563 -6.03 12.99 21.29
N TRP A 564 -6.00 13.18 19.97
CA TRP A 564 -6.84 14.19 19.31
C TRP A 564 -8.31 13.77 19.22
N GLY A 565 -9.20 14.70 19.55
CA GLY A 565 -10.65 14.58 19.45
C GLY A 565 -11.32 15.94 19.22
N TYR A 566 -12.64 15.96 19.26
CA TYR A 566 -13.45 17.17 19.10
C TYR A 566 -14.41 17.35 20.28
N LEU A 567 -14.73 18.62 20.59
CA LEU A 567 -15.57 18.99 21.73
C LEU A 567 -17.01 19.25 21.29
N VAL A 568 -17.96 18.54 21.89
CA VAL A 568 -19.40 18.67 21.62
C VAL A 568 -20.08 19.30 22.85
N PRO A 569 -20.97 20.28 22.69
CA PRO A 569 -21.75 20.83 23.81
C PRO A 569 -22.58 19.74 24.50
N SER A 570 -22.62 19.74 25.83
CA SER A 570 -23.41 18.85 26.65
C SER A 570 -24.58 19.62 27.26
N CYS A 571 -25.81 19.15 27.06
CA CYS A 571 -27.01 19.67 27.71
C CYS A 571 -27.10 19.22 29.17
N VAL A 572 -26.06 19.44 29.97
CA VAL A 572 -26.13 19.24 31.42
C VAL A 572 -26.05 20.62 32.04
N SER A 573 -27.18 21.08 32.57
CA SER A 573 -27.31 22.32 33.33
C SER A 573 -26.20 22.40 34.38
N SER A 574 -25.25 23.31 34.17
CA SER A 574 -24.18 23.58 35.11
C SER A 574 -24.77 24.14 36.41
N SER A 575 -24.86 23.31 37.45
CA SER A 575 -24.97 23.78 38.83
C SER A 575 -23.69 24.54 39.16
N HIS A 576 -23.82 25.86 39.35
CA HIS A 576 -22.73 26.74 39.77
C HIS A 576 -22.09 26.23 41.07
N ASP A 577 -20.83 25.78 41.02
CA ASP A 577 -19.99 25.62 42.21
C ASP A 577 -18.60 26.25 41.99
N SER A 578 -18.33 27.28 42.81
CA SER A 578 -17.07 27.97 43.18
C SER A 578 -15.92 28.19 42.16
N PRO A 579 -15.31 29.39 42.10
CA PRO A 579 -14.19 29.67 41.21
C PRO A 579 -12.90 28.99 41.71
N SER A 580 -12.42 27.98 40.99
CA SER A 580 -11.03 27.54 41.08
C SER A 580 -10.13 28.53 40.33
N THR A 581 -8.89 28.68 40.78
CA THR A 581 -7.87 29.62 40.25
C THR A 581 -7.25 29.20 38.90
N ASP A 582 -7.81 28.19 38.23
CA ASP A 582 -7.38 27.74 36.90
C ASP A 582 -8.12 28.51 35.79
N PRO A 583 -7.49 28.76 34.63
CA PRO A 583 -8.14 29.43 33.51
C PRO A 583 -9.36 28.61 33.07
N MET A 584 -10.55 29.14 33.36
CA MET A 584 -11.84 28.53 33.05
C MET A 584 -12.04 28.44 31.53
N PHE A 585 -12.41 27.26 31.04
CA PHE A 585 -12.63 27.02 29.61
C PHE A 585 -13.73 27.94 29.03
N PRO A 586 -13.50 28.62 27.89
CA PRO A 586 -14.45 29.59 27.33
C PRO A 586 -15.62 28.93 26.61
N TYR A 587 -16.60 28.43 27.37
CA TYR A 587 -17.78 27.72 26.86
C TYR A 587 -18.72 28.59 25.99
N GLN A 588 -18.78 29.89 26.23
CA GLN A 588 -19.77 30.81 25.63
C GLN A 588 -19.65 30.97 24.10
N GLN A 589 -18.53 30.56 23.49
CA GLN A 589 -18.30 30.66 22.05
C GLN A 589 -18.64 29.38 21.24
N LEU A 590 -19.08 28.29 21.89
CA LEU A 590 -19.38 27.00 21.23
C LEU A 590 -20.73 26.93 20.47
N HIS A 591 -21.46 28.04 20.31
CA HIS A 591 -22.72 28.08 19.57
C HIS A 591 -22.51 27.96 18.05
N VAL A 592 -22.80 26.78 17.49
CA VAL A 592 -22.98 26.54 16.05
C VAL A 592 -24.49 26.61 15.72
N PRO A 593 -24.93 27.20 14.59
CA PRO A 593 -26.35 27.45 14.29
C PRO A 593 -27.19 26.16 14.25
N GLU A 594 -28.34 26.22 14.91
CA GLU A 594 -29.35 25.16 15.00
C GLU A 594 -29.82 24.69 13.62
N ALA A 595 -29.49 23.44 13.27
CA ALA A 595 -30.17 22.73 12.21
C ALA A 595 -30.35 21.26 12.63
N HIS A 596 -31.61 20.89 12.88
CA HIS A 596 -32.13 19.54 13.14
C HIS A 596 -32.01 18.99 14.58
N GLU A 597 -32.73 19.59 15.53
CA GLU A 597 -33.27 18.87 16.69
C GLU A 597 -34.78 19.17 16.85
N GLU A 598 -35.60 18.45 16.09
CA GLU A 598 -36.97 18.14 16.53
C GLU A 598 -37.06 16.61 16.65
N GLN A 599 -37.70 16.14 17.72
CA GLN A 599 -37.93 14.74 18.13
C GLN A 599 -36.96 14.11 19.14
N LYS A 600 -36.86 14.66 20.36
CA LYS A 600 -36.49 13.90 21.57
C LYS A 600 -37.20 14.33 22.86
N SER A 601 -38.44 14.84 22.80
CA SER A 601 -39.20 15.20 24.02
C SER A 601 -40.09 14.06 24.58
N GLY A 602 -40.02 12.85 24.03
CA GLY A 602 -40.92 11.74 24.38
C GLY A 602 -40.41 10.76 25.45
N GLU A 603 -39.09 10.61 25.59
CA GLU A 603 -38.50 9.56 26.43
C GLU A 603 -38.21 10.02 27.87
N GLU A 604 -37.89 11.29 28.09
CA GLU A 604 -37.64 11.85 29.44
C GLU A 604 -38.91 11.88 30.31
N GLY A 605 -40.09 11.94 29.69
CA GLY A 605 -41.36 11.86 30.41
C GLY A 605 -41.62 10.47 31.01
N ILE A 606 -41.15 9.40 30.36
CA ILE A 606 -41.48 8.01 30.73
C ILE A 606 -40.69 7.57 31.98
N GLU A 607 -39.43 8.00 32.11
CA GLU A 607 -38.57 7.66 33.24
C GLU A 607 -39.01 8.39 34.53
N MET A 608 -39.43 9.66 34.40
CA MET A 608 -40.08 10.41 35.48
C MET A 608 -41.39 9.77 35.96
N ILE A 609 -42.18 9.24 35.02
CA ILE A 609 -43.45 8.57 35.31
C ILE A 609 -43.21 7.24 36.04
N TRP A 610 -42.19 6.46 35.64
CA TRP A 610 -41.77 5.24 36.31
C TRP A 610 -41.28 5.48 37.75
N GLU A 611 -40.55 6.56 38.00
CA GLU A 611 -40.12 6.92 39.36
C GLU A 611 -41.29 7.33 40.27
N LYS A 612 -42.28 8.06 39.75
CA LYS A 612 -43.47 8.44 40.51
C LYS A 612 -44.33 7.22 40.88
N LEU A 613 -44.46 6.26 39.96
CA LEU A 613 -45.14 4.97 40.19
C LEU A 613 -44.45 4.13 41.28
N LEU A 614 -43.12 4.15 41.34
CA LEU A 614 -42.34 3.46 42.38
C LEU A 614 -42.44 4.11 43.76
N LYS A 615 -42.65 5.43 43.81
CA LYS A 615 -42.71 6.22 45.06
C LYS A 615 -44.12 6.31 45.66
N GLY A 616 -45.15 5.86 44.95
CA GLY A 616 -46.54 5.82 45.45
C GLY A 616 -47.25 7.18 45.50
N ASP A 617 -46.66 8.23 44.95
CA ASP A 617 -47.28 9.56 44.82
C ASP A 617 -48.16 9.59 43.56
N VAL A 618 -49.41 9.15 43.72
CA VAL A 618 -50.47 9.36 42.72
C VAL A 618 -51.37 10.46 43.26
N GLY A 619 -51.25 11.67 42.70
CA GLY A 619 -52.21 12.73 42.97
C GLY A 619 -53.61 12.31 42.52
N GLU A 620 -54.63 12.68 43.28
CA GLU A 620 -56.05 12.29 43.09
C GLU A 620 -56.72 12.91 41.84
N ASP A 621 -55.95 13.39 40.85
CA ASP A 621 -56.49 13.96 39.61
C ASP A 621 -56.72 12.85 38.56
N PRO A 622 -57.98 12.60 38.14
CA PRO A 622 -58.31 11.59 37.13
C PRO A 622 -57.56 11.76 35.81
N ALA A 623 -57.14 12.98 35.46
CA ALA A 623 -56.44 13.28 34.21
C ALA A 623 -54.98 12.75 34.19
N ASP A 624 -54.33 12.69 35.36
CA ASP A 624 -52.96 12.17 35.47
C ASP A 624 -52.94 10.64 35.46
N MET A 625 -53.98 9.99 35.99
CA MET A 625 -54.21 8.55 35.88
C MET A 625 -54.39 8.11 34.42
N GLU A 626 -55.16 8.84 33.61
CA GLU A 626 -55.34 8.54 32.18
C GLU A 626 -54.00 8.63 31.40
N ARG A 627 -53.16 9.62 31.72
CA ARG A 627 -51.82 9.80 31.12
C ARG A 627 -50.84 8.69 31.51
N LEU A 628 -50.86 8.28 32.78
CA LEU A 628 -50.12 7.13 33.28
C LEU A 628 -50.51 5.84 32.55
N TRP A 629 -51.82 5.57 32.42
CA TRP A 629 -52.34 4.40 31.71
C TRP A 629 -52.10 4.45 30.19
N ALA A 630 -52.00 5.63 29.58
CA ALA A 630 -51.60 5.78 28.19
C ALA A 630 -50.11 5.43 27.98
N GLY A 631 -49.23 5.86 28.90
CA GLY A 631 -47.80 5.50 28.88
C GLY A 631 -47.56 4.00 29.07
N VAL A 632 -48.30 3.36 29.99
CA VAL A 632 -48.23 1.90 30.21
C VAL A 632 -48.75 1.12 28.99
N ARG A 633 -49.83 1.58 28.33
CA ARG A 633 -50.34 0.99 27.08
C ARG A 633 -49.32 1.06 25.94
N LEU A 634 -48.61 2.18 25.82
CA LEU A 634 -47.55 2.38 24.82
C LEU A 634 -46.34 1.46 25.06
N LEU A 635 -45.93 1.32 26.32
CA LEU A 635 -44.83 0.43 26.72
C LEU A 635 -45.16 -1.05 26.43
N ASN A 636 -46.42 -1.44 26.63
CA ASN A 636 -46.89 -2.80 26.36
C ASN A 636 -47.00 -3.10 24.85
N GLN A 637 -47.26 -2.09 24.00
CA GLN A 637 -47.21 -2.26 22.54
C GLN A 637 -45.79 -2.46 22.00
N GLN A 638 -44.78 -1.86 22.67
CA GLN A 638 -43.38 -1.95 22.25
C GLN A 638 -42.68 -3.24 22.73
N LEU A 639 -43.20 -3.88 23.78
CA LEU A 639 -42.72 -5.16 24.28
C LEU A 639 -43.54 -6.31 23.69
N HIS A 640 -43.22 -6.75 22.47
CA HIS A 640 -43.73 -8.02 21.94
C HIS A 640 -43.27 -9.18 22.85
N VAL A 641 -44.17 -9.69 23.70
CA VAL A 641 -43.94 -10.91 24.49
C VAL A 641 -44.34 -12.11 23.62
N PRO A 642 -43.42 -13.04 23.30
CA PRO A 642 -43.78 -14.27 22.61
C PRO A 642 -44.57 -15.20 23.55
N GLU A 643 -45.59 -15.87 23.00
CA GLU A 643 -46.40 -16.88 23.67
C GLU A 643 -45.55 -17.87 24.47
N ALA A 644 -45.81 -17.96 25.77
CA ALA A 644 -45.14 -18.90 26.67
C ALA A 644 -46.00 -20.17 26.84
N HIS A 645 -45.35 -21.31 26.63
CA HIS A 645 -45.86 -22.67 26.76
C HIS A 645 -46.55 -22.96 28.11
N GLU A 646 -47.64 -23.73 28.02
CA GLU A 646 -48.33 -24.40 29.13
C GLU A 646 -47.36 -25.32 29.88
N GLU A 647 -46.97 -24.97 31.11
CA GLU A 647 -46.60 -25.92 32.18
C GLU A 647 -46.20 -25.14 33.45
N GLN A 648 -47.18 -24.62 34.20
CA GLN A 648 -47.12 -24.40 35.67
C GLN A 648 -48.42 -23.75 36.19
N LYS A 649 -49.57 -24.43 36.03
CA LYS A 649 -50.84 -24.01 36.64
C LYS A 649 -50.99 -24.63 38.04
N SER A 650 -50.70 -23.87 39.09
CA SER A 650 -51.38 -24.05 40.39
C SER A 650 -51.32 -22.85 41.35
N GLY A 651 -50.74 -21.71 40.95
CA GLY A 651 -50.66 -20.52 41.80
C GLY A 651 -51.05 -19.19 41.13
N GLU A 652 -51.36 -19.22 39.83
CA GLU A 652 -51.57 -18.01 39.01
C GLU A 652 -53.05 -17.74 38.66
N GLU A 653 -53.96 -18.70 38.87
CA GLU A 653 -55.40 -18.51 38.59
C GLU A 653 -56.02 -17.39 39.43
N GLY A 654 -55.52 -17.17 40.65
CA GLY A 654 -55.97 -16.05 41.49
C GLY A 654 -55.51 -14.69 40.96
N ILE A 655 -54.38 -14.61 40.25
CA ILE A 655 -53.79 -13.35 39.77
C ILE A 655 -54.36 -12.97 38.40
N GLU A 656 -54.60 -13.94 37.51
CA GLU A 656 -55.28 -13.70 36.22
C GLU A 656 -56.74 -13.24 36.42
N MET A 657 -57.47 -13.85 37.37
CA MET A 657 -58.85 -13.46 37.67
C MET A 657 -58.95 -12.03 38.24
N ILE A 658 -57.92 -11.59 38.97
CA ILE A 658 -57.79 -10.24 39.52
C ILE A 658 -57.42 -9.23 38.42
N TRP A 659 -56.53 -9.62 37.50
CA TRP A 659 -56.17 -8.82 36.32
C TRP A 659 -57.34 -8.63 35.33
N GLU A 660 -58.15 -9.67 35.11
CA GLU A 660 -59.36 -9.56 34.28
C GLU A 660 -60.43 -8.63 34.89
N LYS A 661 -60.60 -8.65 36.22
CA LYS A 661 -61.53 -7.74 36.91
C LYS A 661 -61.08 -6.28 36.83
N LEU A 662 -59.77 -6.03 36.88
CA LEU A 662 -59.20 -4.70 36.69
C LEU A 662 -59.41 -4.16 35.27
N LEU A 663 -59.27 -5.03 34.26
CA LEU A 663 -59.50 -4.70 32.85
C LEU A 663 -60.98 -4.44 32.52
N LYS A 664 -61.91 -5.06 33.26
CA LYS A 664 -63.36 -4.90 33.08
C LYS A 664 -63.96 -3.74 33.88
N GLY A 665 -63.18 -3.06 34.73
CA GLY A 665 -63.63 -1.89 35.50
C GLY A 665 -64.53 -2.20 36.70
N ASP A 666 -64.72 -3.46 37.06
CA ASP A 666 -65.49 -3.89 38.23
C ASP A 666 -64.56 -3.94 39.47
N VAL A 667 -64.27 -2.78 40.04
CA VAL A 667 -63.64 -2.67 41.36
C VAL A 667 -64.70 -2.15 42.32
N GLY A 668 -65.24 -3.03 43.17
CA GLY A 668 -66.14 -2.63 44.24
C GLY A 668 -65.43 -1.68 45.21
N GLU A 669 -66.16 -0.69 45.74
CA GLU A 669 -65.68 0.42 46.57
C GLU A 669 -65.17 0.01 47.98
N ASP A 670 -64.65 -1.20 48.16
CA ASP A 670 -64.05 -1.64 49.43
C ASP A 670 -62.52 -1.40 49.42
N PRO A 671 -61.99 -0.47 50.23
CA PRO A 671 -60.56 -0.16 50.28
C PRO A 671 -59.68 -1.37 50.61
N ALA A 672 -60.24 -2.39 51.27
CA ALA A 672 -59.50 -3.59 51.65
C ALA A 672 -59.14 -4.49 50.44
N ASP A 673 -59.96 -4.49 49.39
CA ASP A 673 -59.70 -5.29 48.18
C ASP A 673 -58.69 -4.60 47.25
N MET A 674 -58.69 -3.26 47.20
CA MET A 674 -57.67 -2.45 46.53
C MET A 674 -56.28 -2.66 47.16
N GLU A 675 -56.19 -2.72 48.49
CA GLU A 675 -54.91 -2.96 49.18
C GLU A 675 -54.37 -4.37 48.93
N ARG A 676 -55.24 -5.39 48.86
CA ARG A 676 -54.87 -6.76 48.48
C ARG A 676 -54.34 -6.85 47.04
N LEU A 677 -54.96 -6.09 46.14
CA LEU A 677 -54.56 -5.94 44.74
C LEU A 677 -53.17 -5.31 44.62
N TRP A 678 -52.95 -4.18 45.29
CA TRP A 678 -51.65 -3.49 45.31
C TRP A 678 -50.57 -4.28 46.06
N ALA A 679 -50.93 -5.11 47.03
CA ALA A 679 -50.00 -6.05 47.66
C ALA A 679 -49.55 -7.16 46.69
N GLY A 680 -50.46 -7.68 45.85
CA GLY A 680 -50.15 -8.63 44.79
C GLY A 680 -49.22 -8.06 43.72
N VAL A 681 -49.49 -6.83 43.27
CA VAL A 681 -48.65 -6.11 42.30
C VAL A 681 -47.26 -5.81 42.85
N ARG A 682 -47.16 -5.41 44.12
CA ARG A 682 -45.87 -5.19 44.81
C ARG A 682 -45.05 -6.49 44.89
N LEU A 683 -45.69 -7.62 45.18
CA LEU A 683 -45.03 -8.93 45.24
C LEU A 683 -44.55 -9.41 43.84
N LEU A 684 -45.33 -9.15 42.79
CA LEU A 684 -44.95 -9.48 41.40
C LEU A 684 -43.74 -8.66 40.94
N ASN A 685 -43.73 -7.36 41.25
CA ASN A 685 -42.61 -6.46 40.93
C ASN A 685 -41.34 -6.84 41.70
N GLN A 686 -41.47 -7.27 42.96
CA GLN A 686 -40.34 -7.77 43.75
C GLN A 686 -39.75 -9.06 43.15
N LYS A 687 -40.60 -9.99 42.70
CA LYS A 687 -40.14 -11.22 42.01
C LYS A 687 -39.51 -10.94 40.64
N LEU A 688 -40.01 -9.95 39.89
CA LEU A 688 -39.41 -9.52 38.63
C LEU A 688 -38.04 -8.87 38.84
N ALA A 689 -37.90 -8.03 39.88
CA ALA A 689 -36.63 -7.42 40.28
C ALA A 689 -35.60 -8.48 40.70
N GLU A 690 -36.00 -9.47 41.52
CA GLU A 690 -35.12 -10.58 41.91
C GLU A 690 -34.70 -11.46 40.72
N LYS A 691 -35.58 -11.68 39.75
CA LYS A 691 -35.28 -12.42 38.51
C LYS A 691 -34.31 -11.62 37.63
N HIS A 692 -34.43 -10.29 37.59
CA HIS A 692 -33.50 -9.38 36.91
C HIS A 692 -32.13 -9.39 37.59
N GLU A 693 -32.08 -9.40 38.92
CA GLU A 693 -30.85 -9.41 39.70
C GLU A 693 -30.12 -10.76 39.65
N LYS A 694 -30.86 -11.88 39.61
CA LYS A 694 -30.31 -13.22 39.35
C LYS A 694 -29.76 -13.34 37.92
N ARG A 695 -30.41 -12.73 36.93
CA ARG A 695 -29.89 -12.61 35.54
C ARG A 695 -28.59 -11.80 35.49
N LYS A 696 -28.47 -10.74 36.30
CA LYS A 696 -27.27 -9.89 36.42
C LYS A 696 -26.11 -10.61 37.12
N LYS A 697 -26.39 -11.47 38.10
CA LYS A 697 -25.35 -12.28 38.79
C LYS A 697 -24.86 -13.49 37.97
N GLY A 698 -25.67 -14.06 37.08
CA GLY A 698 -25.28 -15.19 36.22
C GLY A 698 -24.50 -14.82 34.95
N ARG A 699 -24.42 -13.53 34.60
CA ARG A 699 -23.82 -13.01 33.35
C ARG A 699 -22.59 -12.11 33.58
N LYS A 700 -22.09 -12.06 34.82
CA LYS A 700 -20.86 -11.34 35.16
C LYS A 700 -19.63 -12.20 34.84
N GLY A 701 -19.17 -12.08 33.61
CA GLY A 701 -17.88 -12.61 33.18
C GLY A 701 -17.71 -12.47 31.68
N LYS A 702 -17.03 -11.40 31.26
CA LYS A 702 -16.53 -11.11 29.90
C LYS A 702 -17.44 -10.42 28.87
N VAL A 703 -18.76 -10.44 28.96
CA VAL A 703 -19.61 -9.85 27.89
C VAL A 703 -20.01 -8.38 28.16
N GLU A 704 -20.17 -7.99 29.43
CA GLU A 704 -20.60 -6.63 29.79
C GLU A 704 -19.48 -5.58 29.66
N GLU A 705 -18.21 -5.91 29.92
CA GLU A 705 -17.09 -4.95 29.74
C GLU A 705 -17.00 -4.41 28.30
N HIS A 706 -17.18 -5.27 27.29
CA HIS A 706 -17.12 -4.83 25.89
C HIS A 706 -18.40 -4.14 25.38
N GLN A 707 -19.55 -4.37 26.02
CA GLN A 707 -20.81 -3.70 25.65
C GLN A 707 -20.99 -2.36 26.38
N GLU A 708 -20.54 -2.23 27.63
CA GLU A 708 -20.48 -0.95 28.34
C GLU A 708 -19.40 -0.02 27.78
N GLU A 709 -18.23 -0.54 27.37
CA GLU A 709 -17.20 0.27 26.69
C GLU A 709 -17.66 0.84 25.35
N ASN A 710 -18.47 0.10 24.59
CA ASN A 710 -18.97 0.57 23.30
C ASN A 710 -20.11 1.59 23.45
N LYS A 711 -21.01 1.42 24.44
CA LYS A 711 -22.03 2.44 24.76
C LYS A 711 -21.41 3.72 25.34
N LYS A 712 -20.37 3.62 26.18
CA LYS A 712 -19.59 4.77 26.69
C LYS A 712 -18.76 5.50 25.63
N LYS A 713 -18.57 4.92 24.43
CA LYS A 713 -17.87 5.58 23.32
C LYS A 713 -18.81 6.39 22.42
N GLU A 714 -20.12 6.11 22.43
CA GLU A 714 -21.14 6.85 21.68
C GLU A 714 -21.70 8.05 22.48
N SER A 715 -21.85 7.91 23.80
CA SER A 715 -21.98 9.05 24.73
C SER A 715 -20.57 9.62 24.98
N GLY A 716 -20.26 10.85 24.57
CA GLY A 716 -18.89 11.37 24.63
C GLY A 716 -18.19 11.26 26.01
N ILE A 717 -16.87 11.29 26.01
CA ILE A 717 -16.03 11.16 27.21
C ILE A 717 -16.01 12.49 27.96
N ASP A 718 -16.34 12.49 29.24
CA ASP A 718 -16.13 13.66 30.09
C ASP A 718 -14.65 13.76 30.47
N ILE A 719 -14.00 14.83 30.01
CA ILE A 719 -12.59 15.14 30.26
C ILE A 719 -12.42 16.24 31.33
N GLY A 720 -13.47 16.56 32.07
CA GLY A 720 -13.45 17.59 33.12
C GLY A 720 -13.55 19.03 32.59
N LEU A 721 -13.99 19.21 31.34
CA LEU A 721 -14.29 20.53 30.78
C LEU A 721 -15.78 20.86 30.99
N PRO A 722 -16.12 21.96 31.68
CA PRO A 722 -17.50 22.29 31.99
C PRO A 722 -18.33 22.49 30.71
N GLY A 723 -19.48 21.81 30.63
CA GLY A 723 -20.43 21.90 29.53
C GLY A 723 -20.03 21.18 28.22
N CYS A 724 -18.89 20.49 28.16
CA CYS A 724 -18.42 19.83 26.93
C CYS A 724 -18.16 18.32 27.10
N LEU A 725 -18.45 17.55 26.07
CA LEU A 725 -18.05 16.15 25.94
C LEU A 725 -16.97 16.00 24.86
N PHE A 726 -15.96 15.19 25.13
CA PHE A 726 -14.87 14.89 24.21
C PHE A 726 -15.15 13.63 23.41
N ARG A 727 -14.95 13.70 22.09
CA ARG A 727 -15.03 12.53 21.20
C ARG A 727 -13.70 12.30 20.48
N PRO A 728 -13.03 11.16 20.66
CA PRO A 728 -11.76 10.87 20.00
C PRO A 728 -11.95 10.73 18.48
N LEU A 729 -10.96 11.18 17.71
CA LEU A 729 -10.97 11.02 16.26
C LEU A 729 -10.86 9.54 15.84
N PRO A 730 -11.53 9.12 14.75
CA PRO A 730 -11.46 7.75 14.28
C PRO A 730 -10.06 7.41 13.77
N HIS A 731 -9.47 6.33 14.29
CA HIS A 731 -8.16 5.84 13.86
C HIS A 731 -8.29 4.72 12.81
N LYS A 732 -7.41 4.71 11.79
CA LYS A 732 -7.44 3.71 10.71
C LYS A 732 -7.36 2.26 11.21
N ASP A 733 -6.52 1.99 12.21
CA ASP A 733 -6.26 0.66 12.76
C ASP A 733 -7.30 0.19 13.80
N GLY A 734 -8.36 0.98 14.04
CA GLY A 734 -9.52 0.57 14.82
C GLY A 734 -9.80 1.40 16.08
N PRO A 735 -10.94 1.11 16.75
CA PRO A 735 -11.50 1.90 17.86
C PRO A 735 -10.76 1.66 19.19
N GLY A 736 -9.59 2.26 19.35
CA GLY A 736 -8.77 2.15 20.57
C GLY A 736 -7.33 2.65 20.41
N LYS A 737 -6.92 2.99 19.19
CA LYS A 737 -5.66 3.68 18.91
C LYS A 737 -5.87 5.19 18.95
N ARG A 738 -4.90 5.91 19.53
CA ARG A 738 -4.94 7.36 19.68
C ARG A 738 -4.45 8.03 18.39
N VAL A 739 -5.13 9.08 17.97
CA VAL A 739 -4.67 9.91 16.84
C VAL A 739 -3.60 10.87 17.36
N GLY A 740 -2.39 10.78 16.80
CA GLY A 740 -1.25 11.63 17.19
C GLY A 740 -1.17 12.96 16.43
N ASN A 741 -1.47 12.94 15.12
CA ASN A 741 -1.47 14.15 14.27
C ASN A 741 -2.72 14.17 13.37
N PRO A 742 -3.63 15.16 13.52
CA PRO A 742 -4.83 15.30 12.68
C PRO A 742 -4.52 15.76 11.25
N LEU A 743 -3.31 16.26 11.00
CA LEU A 743 -2.81 16.64 9.67
C LEU A 743 -2.08 15.48 8.96
N SER A 744 -2.23 14.26 9.47
CA SER A 744 -1.66 13.06 8.86
C SER A 744 -2.41 12.67 7.58
N LYS A 745 -1.76 11.84 6.74
CA LYS A 745 -2.31 11.34 5.47
C LYS A 745 -3.69 10.70 5.61
N ASP A 746 -3.98 10.08 6.75
CA ASP A 746 -5.20 9.30 6.96
C ASP A 746 -6.47 10.18 7.03
N PHE A 747 -6.35 11.48 7.33
CA PHE A 747 -7.48 12.42 7.42
C PHE A 747 -7.67 13.28 6.16
N GLN A 748 -6.91 13.01 5.09
CA GLN A 748 -6.99 13.79 3.84
C GLN A 748 -8.39 13.76 3.20
N SER A 749 -9.04 12.60 3.14
CA SER A 749 -10.39 12.50 2.58
C SER A 749 -11.42 13.30 3.39
N LYS A 750 -11.15 13.48 4.70
CA LYS A 750 -12.01 14.23 5.63
C LYS A 750 -11.86 15.74 5.44
N TRP A 751 -10.78 16.21 4.82
CA TRP A 751 -10.68 17.60 4.40
C TRP A 751 -11.48 17.85 3.12
N GLU A 752 -11.38 16.94 2.14
CA GLU A 752 -12.07 17.07 0.85
C GLU A 752 -13.60 17.00 0.99
N ASP A 753 -14.11 16.21 1.93
CA ASP A 753 -15.54 16.13 2.23
C ASP A 753 -16.05 17.26 3.16
N GLY A 754 -15.13 18.13 3.63
CA GLY A 754 -15.43 19.26 4.52
C GLY A 754 -15.62 18.89 5.99
N THR A 755 -15.46 17.63 6.38
CA THR A 755 -15.55 17.18 7.79
C THR A 755 -14.49 17.87 8.65
N LEU A 756 -13.23 17.84 8.22
CA LEU A 756 -12.13 18.58 8.84
C LEU A 756 -12.02 19.94 8.14
N SER A 757 -12.12 21.04 8.89
CA SER A 757 -12.12 22.41 8.39
C SER A 757 -11.25 23.32 9.27
N THR A 758 -11.05 24.59 8.89
CA THR A 758 -10.37 25.61 9.72
C THR A 758 -11.30 26.80 9.97
N ALA A 759 -11.28 27.30 11.20
CA ALA A 759 -11.98 28.53 11.59
C ALA A 759 -11.12 29.81 11.47
N ALA A 760 -9.83 29.70 11.12
CA ALA A 760 -8.84 30.79 11.15
C ALA A 760 -8.75 31.63 9.85
N GLY A 761 -9.76 31.57 8.98
CA GLY A 761 -9.86 32.39 7.77
C GLY A 761 -8.95 31.95 6.61
N LYS A 762 -8.89 32.77 5.53
CA LYS A 762 -8.27 32.38 4.24
C LYS A 762 -6.77 32.08 4.29
N SER A 763 -6.01 32.71 5.20
CA SER A 763 -4.56 32.48 5.33
C SER A 763 -4.27 31.13 5.98
N ALA A 764 -5.05 30.75 7.00
CA ALA A 764 -4.96 29.43 7.61
C ALA A 764 -5.48 28.34 6.66
N GLU A 765 -6.52 28.63 5.87
CA GLU A 765 -6.99 27.75 4.81
C GLU A 765 -5.92 27.53 3.74
N GLN A 766 -5.15 28.56 3.36
CA GLN A 766 -4.00 28.43 2.48
C GLN A 766 -2.84 27.65 3.11
N ALA A 767 -2.48 27.92 4.37
CA ALA A 767 -1.43 27.19 5.09
C ALA A 767 -1.78 25.70 5.22
N LEU A 768 -3.02 25.42 5.60
CA LEU A 768 -3.58 24.09 5.66
C LEU A 768 -3.65 23.45 4.27
N ARG A 769 -3.96 24.22 3.22
CA ARG A 769 -3.85 23.76 1.84
C ARG A 769 -2.39 23.46 1.51
N HIS A 770 -1.38 24.24 1.86
CA HIS A 770 0.03 23.89 1.59
C HIS A 770 0.53 22.67 2.39
N GLU A 771 0.08 22.53 3.64
CA GLU A 771 0.48 21.47 4.58
C GLU A 771 -0.26 20.14 4.35
N THR A 772 -1.57 20.22 4.08
CA THR A 772 -2.51 19.10 3.95
C THR A 772 -2.76 18.75 2.48
N SER A 773 -2.62 19.69 1.53
CA SER A 773 -2.64 19.34 0.10
C SER A 773 -1.43 18.46 -0.15
N HIS A 774 -1.72 17.22 -0.51
CA HIS A 774 -1.15 16.39 -1.59
C HIS A 774 0.23 16.77 -2.19
N MET A 775 0.60 18.04 -2.27
CA MET A 775 1.81 18.58 -2.90
C MET A 775 3.07 18.03 -2.23
N LEU A 776 3.31 18.31 -0.94
CA LEU A 776 4.62 18.02 -0.31
C LEU A 776 4.75 16.59 0.23
N THR A 777 3.64 15.96 0.65
CA THR A 777 3.68 14.65 1.32
C THR A 777 4.18 13.55 0.39
N TYR A 778 3.83 13.60 -0.90
CA TYR A 778 4.32 12.64 -1.88
C TYR A 778 5.84 12.75 -2.04
N TRP A 779 6.35 13.96 -2.34
CA TRP A 779 7.78 14.21 -2.48
C TRP A 779 8.54 13.83 -1.20
N ARG A 780 8.10 14.25 -0.01
CA ARG A 780 8.77 13.91 1.27
C ARG A 780 9.00 12.40 1.45
N ASN A 781 8.05 11.57 1.05
CA ASN A 781 8.17 10.11 1.18
C ASN A 781 8.96 9.46 0.04
N ALA A 782 9.02 10.09 -1.14
CA ALA A 782 9.67 9.54 -2.33
C ALA A 782 11.08 10.11 -2.57
N ARG A 783 11.37 11.30 -2.06
CA ARG A 783 12.56 12.12 -2.31
C ARG A 783 13.85 11.33 -2.15
N ASP A 784 14.07 10.75 -0.97
CA ASP A 784 15.33 10.04 -0.71
C ASP A 784 15.48 8.84 -1.65
N ARG A 785 14.40 8.09 -1.93
CA ARG A 785 14.41 6.96 -2.87
C ARG A 785 14.69 7.38 -4.33
N ILE A 786 14.23 8.56 -4.74
CA ILE A 786 14.45 9.13 -6.07
C ILE A 786 15.89 9.67 -6.18
N LEU A 787 16.35 10.42 -5.17
CA LEU A 787 17.70 10.96 -5.12
C LEU A 787 18.75 9.85 -4.99
N ASP A 788 18.42 8.72 -4.36
CA ASP A 788 19.30 7.57 -4.18
C ASP A 788 19.51 6.75 -5.46
N GLN A 789 18.71 6.97 -6.51
CA GLN A 789 18.90 6.28 -7.80
C GLN A 789 20.31 6.48 -8.37
N ILE A 790 20.83 5.45 -9.04
CA ILE A 790 22.15 5.48 -9.70
C ILE A 790 21.93 5.85 -11.17
N ALA A 791 22.16 7.11 -11.48
CA ALA A 791 22.12 7.65 -12.84
C ALA A 791 23.53 7.63 -13.46
N VAL A 792 23.69 6.89 -14.55
CA VAL A 792 24.97 6.74 -15.25
C VAL A 792 24.88 7.45 -16.60
N TRP A 793 25.84 8.32 -16.88
CA TRP A 793 25.85 9.21 -18.03
C TRP A 793 26.88 8.77 -19.06
N TRP A 794 26.48 8.65 -20.32
CA TRP A 794 27.36 8.28 -21.41
C TRP A 794 28.28 9.42 -21.80
N LEU A 795 29.51 9.07 -22.18
CA LEU A 795 30.39 10.03 -22.85
C LEU A 795 29.95 10.18 -24.32
N PRO A 796 30.27 11.30 -24.99
CA PRO A 796 29.94 11.49 -26.41
C PRO A 796 30.46 10.38 -27.33
N GLU A 797 31.56 9.71 -26.92
CA GLU A 797 32.19 8.59 -27.62
C GLU A 797 31.39 7.29 -27.51
N ASP A 798 30.64 7.11 -26.41
CA ASP A 798 29.84 5.91 -26.11
C ASP A 798 28.46 5.95 -26.80
N ILE A 799 28.07 7.10 -27.36
CA ILE A 799 26.80 7.26 -28.07
C ILE A 799 26.89 6.51 -29.41
N PRO A 800 26.03 5.50 -29.66
CA PRO A 800 26.09 4.72 -30.89
C PRO A 800 26.00 5.60 -32.15
N HIS A 801 26.89 5.37 -33.13
CA HIS A 801 26.98 6.21 -34.36
C HIS A 801 25.68 6.32 -35.18
N HIS A 802 24.76 5.35 -35.08
CA HIS A 802 23.45 5.40 -35.74
C HIS A 802 22.48 6.42 -35.11
N ILE A 803 22.75 6.81 -33.86
CA ILE A 803 22.10 7.91 -33.17
C ILE A 803 22.73 9.20 -33.71
N ASN A 804 24.07 9.34 -33.69
CA ASN A 804 24.81 10.54 -34.16
C ASN A 804 24.46 11.05 -35.57
N GLY A 805 23.88 10.22 -36.45
CA GLY A 805 23.41 10.63 -37.78
C GLY A 805 22.02 11.28 -37.84
N HIS A 806 21.26 11.27 -36.73
CA HIS A 806 19.94 11.92 -36.66
C HIS A 806 20.08 13.42 -36.39
N THR A 807 19.48 14.25 -37.24
CA THR A 807 19.43 15.73 -37.15
C THR A 807 18.79 16.31 -35.88
N LEU A 808 18.43 15.47 -34.90
CA LEU A 808 17.72 15.82 -33.67
C LEU A 808 18.59 15.70 -32.40
N ILE A 809 19.87 15.34 -32.54
CA ILE A 809 20.79 15.32 -31.40
C ILE A 809 21.36 16.71 -31.23
N GLU A 810 21.00 17.38 -30.14
CA GLU A 810 21.74 18.54 -29.70
C GLU A 810 23.16 18.09 -29.31
N PRO A 811 24.22 18.65 -29.91
CA PRO A 811 25.61 18.28 -29.59
C PRO A 811 25.98 18.49 -28.11
N SER A 812 25.17 19.25 -27.37
CA SER A 812 25.28 19.55 -25.94
C SER A 812 24.40 18.66 -25.03
N ALA A 813 23.59 17.75 -25.59
CA ALA A 813 22.68 16.94 -24.79
C ALA A 813 23.40 15.74 -24.17
N THR A 814 23.30 15.62 -22.84
CA THR A 814 23.78 14.46 -22.09
C THR A 814 22.69 13.39 -22.02
N TYR A 815 23.07 12.15 -22.29
CA TYR A 815 22.22 10.98 -22.22
C TYR A 815 22.78 9.99 -21.22
N GLY A 816 21.91 9.21 -20.60
CA GLY A 816 22.29 8.21 -19.63
C GLY A 816 21.20 7.18 -19.44
N ALA A 817 21.39 6.32 -18.43
CA ALA A 817 20.36 5.38 -18.03
C ALA A 817 20.38 5.12 -16.52
N ILE A 818 19.24 4.65 -16.02
CA ILE A 818 19.05 4.11 -14.68
C ILE A 818 18.66 2.64 -14.84
N LEU A 819 19.27 1.80 -14.01
CA LEU A 819 18.90 0.38 -13.91
C LEU A 819 18.13 0.18 -12.60
N PRO A 820 16.81 -0.09 -12.66
CA PRO A 820 16.03 -0.37 -11.45
C PRO A 820 16.53 -1.62 -10.73
N GLN A 821 16.68 -1.53 -9.41
CA GLN A 821 17.11 -2.66 -8.56
C GLN A 821 15.92 -3.56 -8.23
N VAL A 822 15.46 -4.33 -9.22
CA VAL A 822 14.24 -5.15 -9.11
C VAL A 822 14.54 -6.55 -8.58
N ALA A 823 13.92 -6.91 -7.46
CA ALA A 823 13.80 -8.30 -7.04
C ALA A 823 12.69 -8.96 -7.88
N VAL A 824 13.07 -9.81 -8.85
CA VAL A 824 12.16 -10.42 -9.84
C VAL A 824 11.01 -11.17 -9.18
N CYS A 825 11.29 -11.93 -8.11
CA CYS A 825 10.28 -12.54 -7.25
C CYS A 825 10.45 -12.03 -5.81
N GLY A 826 10.10 -10.77 -5.57
CA GLY A 826 10.26 -10.12 -4.26
C GLY A 826 9.13 -10.40 -3.25
N THR A 827 8.00 -10.93 -3.70
CA THR A 827 6.88 -11.34 -2.83
C THR A 827 6.59 -12.85 -2.94
N VAL A 828 5.86 -13.39 -1.95
CA VAL A 828 5.33 -14.77 -1.99
C VAL A 828 4.44 -15.03 -3.21
N THR A 829 3.81 -13.98 -3.76
CA THR A 829 3.01 -14.04 -5.00
C THR A 829 3.86 -13.98 -6.27
N ARG A 830 5.21 -14.00 -6.13
CA ARG A 830 6.21 -13.89 -7.19
C ARG A 830 6.20 -12.57 -7.94
N ARG A 831 5.56 -11.54 -7.40
CA ARG A 831 5.60 -10.20 -8.00
C ARG A 831 6.98 -9.58 -7.85
N ALA A 832 7.36 -8.83 -8.86
CA ALA A 832 8.54 -7.99 -8.80
C ALA A 832 8.38 -6.92 -7.69
N VAL A 833 9.45 -6.66 -6.96
CA VAL A 833 9.48 -5.60 -5.94
C VAL A 833 10.65 -4.68 -6.23
N GLU A 834 10.35 -3.39 -6.27
CA GLU A 834 11.32 -2.31 -6.34
C GLU A 834 10.67 -1.08 -5.67
N ALA A 835 11.45 -0.32 -4.91
CA ALA A 835 10.92 0.67 -3.98
C ALA A 835 10.45 1.97 -4.65
N THR A 836 10.93 2.32 -5.85
CA THR A 836 10.80 3.66 -6.44
C THR A 836 9.89 3.65 -7.67
N TRP A 837 10.29 2.94 -8.71
CA TRP A 837 9.67 2.83 -10.01
C TRP A 837 8.39 1.98 -9.99
N LEU A 838 8.39 0.84 -9.29
CA LEU A 838 7.19 -0.01 -9.18
C LEU A 838 6.13 0.54 -8.22
N THR A 839 6.46 1.58 -7.46
CA THR A 839 5.52 2.33 -6.61
C THR A 839 5.23 3.74 -7.15
N ALA A 840 5.76 4.08 -8.33
CA ALA A 840 5.61 5.40 -8.93
C ALA A 840 4.14 5.66 -9.28
N SER A 841 3.59 6.77 -8.77
CA SER A 841 2.24 7.21 -9.09
C SER A 841 2.20 7.93 -10.42
N ASN A 842 1.00 8.11 -10.96
CA ASN A 842 0.81 8.95 -12.14
C ASN A 842 0.87 10.43 -11.76
N ALA A 843 1.16 11.27 -12.75
CA ALA A 843 1.22 12.72 -12.58
C ALA A 843 -0.11 13.26 -12.07
N SER A 844 -0.04 14.20 -11.13
CA SER A 844 -1.20 14.89 -10.58
C SER A 844 -0.83 16.35 -10.34
N SER A 845 -1.72 17.25 -10.76
CA SER A 845 -1.57 18.70 -10.56
C SER A 845 -1.45 19.12 -9.10
N LEU A 846 -1.86 18.24 -8.17
CA LEU A 846 -1.82 18.47 -6.74
C LEU A 846 -0.63 17.78 -6.06
N ARG A 847 0.24 17.02 -6.74
CA ARG A 847 1.35 16.27 -6.12
C ARG A 847 2.69 16.68 -6.71
N LEU A 848 3.57 17.22 -5.87
CA LEU A 848 4.92 17.63 -6.28
C LEU A 848 5.76 16.44 -6.70
N GLY A 849 6.44 16.52 -7.83
CA GLY A 849 7.32 15.46 -8.33
C GLY A 849 6.59 14.20 -8.79
N SER A 850 5.26 14.22 -8.93
CA SER A 850 4.48 13.06 -9.41
C SER A 850 4.67 12.75 -10.90
N GLU A 851 5.34 13.64 -11.65
CA GLU A 851 5.73 13.49 -13.05
C GLU A 851 6.97 12.59 -13.26
N LEU A 852 7.48 11.94 -12.20
CA LEU A 852 8.67 11.08 -12.20
C LEU A 852 8.76 10.14 -13.42
N LYS A 853 7.66 9.46 -13.77
CA LYS A 853 7.62 8.54 -14.92
C LYS A 853 7.99 9.24 -16.22
N ALA A 854 7.47 10.46 -16.45
CA ALA A 854 7.68 11.20 -17.68
C ALA A 854 9.12 11.72 -17.85
N MET A 855 9.93 11.68 -16.78
CA MET A 855 11.35 12.02 -16.83
C MET A 855 12.21 10.89 -17.41
N ILE A 856 11.65 9.68 -17.53
CA ILE A 856 12.23 8.63 -18.34
C ILE A 856 11.89 8.90 -19.79
N GLN A 857 12.90 9.27 -20.56
CA GLN A 857 12.76 9.72 -21.95
C GLN A 857 13.58 8.82 -22.86
N ALA A 858 12.96 8.38 -23.94
CA ALA A 858 13.63 7.58 -24.96
C ALA A 858 14.74 8.42 -25.63
N PRO A 859 15.93 7.84 -25.87
CA PRO A 859 16.97 8.53 -26.62
C PRO A 859 16.51 8.78 -28.06
N PRO A 860 17.08 9.78 -28.77
CA PRO A 860 16.74 10.06 -30.15
C PRO A 860 16.86 8.81 -31.03
N GLY A 861 15.85 8.59 -31.87
CA GLY A 861 15.76 7.38 -32.70
C GLY A 861 15.08 6.19 -32.03
N PHE A 862 14.67 6.29 -30.76
CA PHE A 862 13.88 5.28 -30.04
C PHE A 862 12.54 5.83 -29.55
N HIS A 863 11.58 4.94 -29.33
CA HIS A 863 10.27 5.23 -28.74
C HIS A 863 9.91 4.13 -27.74
N PHE A 864 9.13 4.49 -26.72
CA PHE A 864 8.45 3.52 -25.89
C PHE A 864 7.21 3.01 -26.63
N VAL A 865 7.11 1.69 -26.73
CA VAL A 865 5.92 0.99 -27.19
C VAL A 865 5.39 0.18 -26.03
N GLY A 866 4.13 0.38 -25.70
CA GLY A 866 3.49 -0.48 -24.72
C GLY A 866 2.01 -0.22 -24.64
N ALA A 867 1.33 -1.11 -23.93
CA ALA A 867 -0.09 -1.01 -23.69
C ALA A 867 -0.30 -1.06 -22.19
N ASP A 868 -1.26 -0.25 -21.75
CA ASP A 868 -2.00 -0.59 -20.55
C ASP A 868 -2.90 -1.77 -20.94
N VAL A 869 -2.82 -2.88 -20.21
CA VAL A 869 -3.57 -4.09 -20.53
C VAL A 869 -5.09 -3.84 -20.54
N ASP A 870 -5.54 -2.69 -20.01
CA ASP A 870 -6.95 -2.35 -19.81
C ASP A 870 -7.35 -0.89 -20.16
N ALA A 871 -6.80 -0.26 -21.22
CA ALA A 871 -7.19 1.11 -21.60
C ALA A 871 -8.58 1.23 -22.29
N GLN A 872 -9.64 0.64 -21.72
CA GLN A 872 -11.03 1.15 -21.75
C GLN A 872 -11.84 0.34 -20.72
N ILE A 873 -12.25 1.01 -19.64
CA ILE A 873 -12.85 0.53 -18.37
C ILE A 873 -11.81 0.43 -17.23
N TRP A 874 -11.83 1.47 -16.38
CA TRP A 874 -10.76 2.00 -15.53
C TRP A 874 -10.12 1.12 -14.42
N ILE A 875 -8.82 0.88 -14.61
CA ILE A 875 -7.65 0.98 -13.68
C ILE A 875 -7.50 -0.05 -12.53
N LEU A 876 -6.34 -0.73 -12.57
CA LEU A 876 -5.62 -1.54 -11.56
C LEU A 876 -5.94 -3.04 -11.45
N CYS A 877 -6.87 -3.60 -12.23
CA CYS A 877 -7.44 -4.90 -11.84
C CYS A 877 -8.20 -5.71 -12.89
N ASN A 878 -8.36 -5.28 -14.14
CA ASN A 878 -9.18 -6.08 -15.06
C ASN A 878 -8.44 -7.34 -15.51
N GLN A 879 -7.11 -7.36 -15.60
CA GLN A 879 -6.36 -8.61 -15.79
C GLN A 879 -6.65 -9.63 -14.67
N GLU A 880 -6.58 -9.23 -13.40
CA GLU A 880 -6.82 -10.11 -12.25
C GLU A 880 -8.31 -10.50 -12.13
N LEU A 881 -9.21 -9.56 -12.39
CA LEU A 881 -10.66 -9.80 -12.42
C LEU A 881 -11.04 -10.72 -13.57
N TRP A 882 -10.46 -10.54 -14.76
CA TRP A 882 -10.68 -11.43 -15.90
C TRP A 882 -10.14 -12.83 -15.62
N ILE A 883 -8.94 -12.97 -15.03
CA ILE A 883 -8.42 -14.27 -14.61
C ILE A 883 -9.36 -14.93 -13.58
N ALA A 884 -9.79 -14.17 -12.57
CA ALA A 884 -10.73 -14.67 -11.55
C ALA A 884 -12.09 -15.06 -12.18
N ALA A 885 -12.58 -14.28 -13.13
CA ALA A 885 -13.81 -14.53 -13.86
C ALA A 885 -13.70 -15.79 -14.73
N LEU A 886 -12.58 -15.92 -15.43
CA LEU A 886 -12.27 -17.07 -16.27
C LEU A 886 -12.20 -18.37 -15.46
N ILE A 887 -11.61 -18.33 -14.25
CA ILE A 887 -11.60 -19.46 -13.32
C ILE A 887 -13.02 -19.86 -12.91
N GLY A 888 -13.87 -18.88 -12.59
CA GLY A 888 -15.29 -19.13 -12.27
C GLY A 888 -16.08 -19.68 -13.47
N ASP A 889 -15.88 -19.12 -14.65
CA ASP A 889 -16.55 -19.54 -15.89
C ASP A 889 -16.13 -20.97 -16.29
N ALA A 890 -14.85 -21.30 -16.13
CA ALA A 890 -14.32 -22.64 -16.38
C ALA A 890 -14.95 -23.70 -15.46
N HIS A 891 -15.16 -23.37 -14.19
CA HIS A 891 -15.80 -24.27 -13.22
C HIS A 891 -17.28 -24.52 -13.55
N GLN A 892 -18.02 -23.48 -13.94
CA GLN A 892 -19.46 -23.55 -14.07
C GLN A 892 -19.95 -24.10 -15.42
N GLY A 893 -19.42 -23.58 -16.53
CA GLY A 893 -19.96 -23.85 -17.87
C GLY A 893 -18.92 -24.02 -18.97
N ARG A 894 -17.61 -23.81 -18.68
CA ARG A 894 -16.51 -23.86 -19.67
C ARG A 894 -16.74 -22.96 -20.89
N MET A 895 -17.46 -21.86 -20.69
CA MET A 895 -17.76 -20.85 -21.69
C MET A 895 -17.58 -19.46 -21.08
N HIS A 896 -17.08 -18.51 -21.86
CA HIS A 896 -16.93 -17.14 -21.38
C HIS A 896 -18.28 -16.52 -21.01
N GLY A 897 -18.30 -15.81 -19.88
CA GLY A 897 -19.45 -15.08 -19.34
C GLY A 897 -20.63 -15.95 -18.95
N CYS A 898 -20.40 -17.22 -18.62
CA CYS A 898 -21.44 -18.10 -18.11
C CYS A 898 -21.80 -17.79 -16.64
N THR A 899 -20.88 -17.17 -15.89
CA THR A 899 -21.13 -16.62 -14.54
C THR A 899 -21.61 -15.17 -14.62
N PRO A 900 -22.42 -14.68 -13.66
CA PRO A 900 -22.76 -13.25 -13.57
C PRO A 900 -21.53 -12.35 -13.50
N PHE A 901 -20.50 -12.76 -12.74
CA PHE A 901 -19.24 -12.03 -12.62
C PHE A 901 -18.46 -11.96 -13.95
N GLY A 902 -18.37 -13.06 -14.70
CA GLY A 902 -17.75 -13.08 -16.02
C GLY A 902 -18.50 -12.23 -17.03
N TRP A 903 -19.83 -12.28 -17.01
CA TRP A 903 -20.67 -11.44 -17.87
C TRP A 903 -20.48 -9.94 -17.56
N MET A 904 -20.52 -9.55 -16.29
CA MET A 904 -20.30 -8.16 -15.86
C MET A 904 -18.90 -7.64 -16.25
N THR A 905 -17.90 -8.52 -16.25
CA THR A 905 -16.51 -8.18 -16.62
C THR A 905 -16.36 -7.98 -18.13
N LEU A 906 -17.03 -8.81 -18.94
CA LEU A 906 -16.87 -8.81 -20.40
C LEU A 906 -17.81 -7.85 -21.14
N GLN A 907 -19.04 -7.68 -20.65
CA GLN A 907 -20.12 -6.93 -21.32
C GLN A 907 -20.65 -5.74 -20.49
N GLY A 908 -20.31 -5.67 -19.20
CA GLY A 908 -20.75 -4.59 -18.31
C GLY A 908 -20.23 -3.21 -18.74
N LYS A 909 -21.12 -2.23 -18.79
CA LYS A 909 -20.79 -0.82 -19.09
C LYS A 909 -21.06 0.09 -17.90
N LYS A 910 -20.17 1.06 -17.71
CA LYS A 910 -20.33 2.15 -16.73
C LYS A 910 -21.54 3.04 -17.03
N SER A 911 -21.78 3.34 -18.31
CA SER A 911 -22.88 4.22 -18.73
C SER A 911 -24.26 3.64 -18.42
N THR A 912 -24.40 2.32 -18.48
CA THR A 912 -25.65 1.61 -18.17
C THR A 912 -25.73 1.15 -16.71
N GLY A 913 -24.70 1.41 -15.89
CA GLY A 913 -24.64 0.97 -14.50
C GLY A 913 -24.56 -0.55 -14.30
N THR A 914 -24.37 -1.31 -15.38
CA THR A 914 -24.31 -2.78 -15.37
C THR A 914 -22.96 -3.34 -14.92
N ASP A 915 -21.92 -2.50 -14.78
CA ASP A 915 -20.62 -2.93 -14.29
C ASP A 915 -20.64 -3.28 -12.79
N LEU A 916 -19.76 -4.21 -12.40
CA LEU A 916 -19.65 -4.73 -11.03
C LEU A 916 -19.62 -3.63 -9.95
N HIS A 917 -18.83 -2.57 -10.19
CA HIS A 917 -18.65 -1.50 -9.21
C HIS A 917 -19.90 -0.64 -9.06
N SER A 918 -20.57 -0.31 -10.18
CA SER A 918 -21.82 0.43 -10.14
C SER A 918 -22.94 -0.38 -9.48
N GLN A 919 -23.04 -1.68 -9.75
CA GLN A 919 -24.00 -2.55 -9.07
C GLN A 919 -23.75 -2.63 -7.56
N THR A 920 -22.49 -2.73 -7.14
CA THR A 920 -22.13 -2.73 -5.72
C THR A 920 -22.42 -1.39 -5.06
N ALA A 921 -22.10 -0.29 -5.75
CA ALA A 921 -22.38 1.07 -5.28
C ALA A 921 -23.89 1.29 -5.07
N LEU A 922 -24.72 0.87 -6.04
CA LEU A 922 -26.18 0.92 -5.95
C LEU A 922 -26.74 0.03 -4.83
N ALA A 923 -26.11 -1.11 -4.54
CA ALA A 923 -26.60 -2.05 -3.55
C ALA A 923 -26.47 -1.57 -2.09
N ILE A 924 -25.54 -0.65 -1.80
CA ILE A 924 -25.26 -0.15 -0.44
C ILE A 924 -25.19 1.37 -0.32
N ASP A 925 -25.55 2.08 -1.38
CA ASP A 925 -25.60 3.54 -1.45
C ASP A 925 -24.26 4.19 -1.07
N ILE A 926 -23.24 3.92 -1.89
CA ILE A 926 -21.90 4.53 -1.77
C ILE A 926 -21.40 5.00 -3.14
N SER A 927 -20.32 5.78 -3.16
CA SER A 927 -19.72 6.19 -4.43
C SER A 927 -19.10 5.00 -5.16
N ARG A 928 -19.03 5.08 -6.49
CA ARG A 928 -18.42 4.04 -7.32
C ARG A 928 -16.95 3.80 -6.96
N ASP A 929 -16.20 4.84 -6.61
CA ASP A 929 -14.79 4.72 -6.24
C ASP A 929 -14.61 4.03 -4.89
N GLN A 930 -15.50 4.30 -3.92
CA GLN A 930 -15.55 3.55 -2.66
C GLN A 930 -15.93 2.08 -2.89
N ALA A 931 -16.91 1.81 -3.77
CA ALA A 931 -17.31 0.45 -4.12
C ALA A 931 -16.20 -0.33 -4.83
N LYS A 932 -15.36 0.37 -5.60
CA LYS A 932 -14.18 -0.19 -6.25
C LYS A 932 -13.16 -0.69 -5.21
N VAL A 933 -12.80 0.15 -4.23
CA VAL A 933 -11.89 -0.24 -3.14
C VAL A 933 -12.42 -1.44 -2.36
N LEU A 934 -13.73 -1.42 -2.06
CA LEU A 934 -14.38 -2.50 -1.32
C LEU A 934 -14.41 -3.83 -2.10
N ASN A 935 -14.73 -3.80 -3.39
CA ASN A 935 -14.76 -4.99 -4.24
C ASN A 935 -13.39 -5.64 -4.36
N TYR A 936 -12.33 -4.85 -4.51
CA TYR A 936 -10.98 -5.42 -4.56
C TYR A 936 -10.58 -6.04 -3.24
N ALA A 937 -10.79 -5.34 -2.12
CA ALA A 937 -10.52 -5.92 -0.81
C ALA A 937 -11.23 -7.27 -0.65
N ARG A 938 -12.49 -7.36 -1.10
CA ARG A 938 -13.32 -8.57 -1.03
C ARG A 938 -12.81 -9.71 -1.92
N ILE A 939 -12.45 -9.44 -3.19
CA ILE A 939 -11.90 -10.44 -4.12
C ILE A 939 -10.59 -11.03 -3.56
N TYR A 940 -9.76 -10.20 -2.92
CA TYR A 940 -8.53 -10.64 -2.25
C TYR A 940 -8.76 -11.29 -0.88
N GLY A 941 -10.00 -11.64 -0.55
CA GLY A 941 -10.32 -12.43 0.63
C GLY A 941 -10.46 -11.62 1.93
N ALA A 942 -10.66 -10.30 1.86
CA ALA A 942 -11.04 -9.54 3.05
C ALA A 942 -12.35 -10.10 3.65
N GLY A 943 -12.43 -10.07 4.98
CA GLY A 943 -13.60 -10.54 5.72
C GLY A 943 -14.66 -9.45 5.93
N MET A 944 -15.80 -9.87 6.48
CA MET A 944 -16.90 -8.95 6.83
C MET A 944 -16.48 -7.88 7.85
N SER A 945 -15.60 -8.20 8.80
CA SER A 945 -15.10 -7.25 9.79
C SER A 945 -14.31 -6.11 9.15
N PHE A 946 -13.46 -6.43 8.17
CA PHE A 946 -12.71 -5.45 7.40
C PHE A 946 -13.66 -4.54 6.60
N ALA A 947 -14.67 -5.12 5.93
CA ALA A 947 -15.66 -4.35 5.20
C ALA A 947 -16.45 -3.39 6.10
N GLN A 948 -16.84 -3.83 7.32
CA GLN A 948 -17.50 -2.97 8.30
C GLN A 948 -16.60 -1.79 8.71
N GLN A 949 -15.32 -2.05 8.97
CA GLN A 949 -14.35 -1.01 9.31
C GLN A 949 -14.15 -0.03 8.15
N LEU A 950 -14.01 -0.53 6.92
CA LEU A 950 -13.83 0.30 5.74
C LEU A 950 -15.06 1.16 5.43
N LEU A 951 -16.27 0.61 5.56
CA LEU A 951 -17.51 1.38 5.41
C LEU A 951 -17.61 2.52 6.43
N ARG A 952 -17.20 2.28 7.68
CA ARG A 952 -17.14 3.31 8.73
C ARG A 952 -16.05 4.35 8.50
N GLN A 953 -14.97 4.00 7.81
CA GLN A 953 -13.95 4.98 7.40
C GLN A 953 -14.50 5.89 6.29
N PHE A 954 -15.18 5.31 5.29
CA PHE A 954 -15.82 6.07 4.23
C PHE A 954 -16.87 7.04 4.78
N ASN A 955 -17.71 6.58 5.69
CA ASN A 955 -18.70 7.42 6.36
C ASN A 955 -18.66 7.16 7.88
N HIS A 956 -18.11 8.13 8.62
CA HIS A 956 -17.96 8.06 10.07
C HIS A 956 -19.30 8.17 10.82
N ARG A 957 -20.37 8.59 10.14
CA ARG A 957 -21.73 8.68 10.69
C ARG A 957 -22.47 7.34 10.69
N LEU A 958 -21.94 6.30 10.03
CA LEU A 958 -22.53 4.96 10.04
C LEU A 958 -22.36 4.30 11.41
N THR A 959 -23.48 3.83 11.98
CA THR A 959 -23.45 3.02 13.21
C THR A 959 -22.78 1.66 12.95
N PRO A 960 -22.22 0.99 13.97
CA PRO A 960 -21.67 -0.36 13.81
C PRO A 960 -22.68 -1.38 13.28
N ASP A 961 -23.95 -1.23 13.64
CA ASP A 961 -25.02 -2.13 13.21
C ASP A 961 -25.45 -1.85 11.75
N ASP A 962 -25.53 -0.59 11.33
CA ASP A 962 -25.76 -0.24 9.92
C ASP A 962 -24.61 -0.71 9.03
N ALA A 963 -23.37 -0.53 9.49
CA ALA A 963 -22.19 -1.01 8.79
C ALA A 963 -22.20 -2.54 8.65
N ARG A 964 -22.64 -3.26 9.70
CA ARG A 964 -22.83 -4.72 9.68
C ARG A 964 -23.94 -5.13 8.71
N ALA A 965 -25.07 -4.45 8.71
CA ALA A 965 -26.18 -4.71 7.80
C ALA A 965 -25.75 -4.51 6.34
N LYS A 966 -25.12 -3.36 6.01
CA LYS A 966 -24.58 -3.08 4.68
C LYS A 966 -23.53 -4.11 4.25
N ALA A 967 -22.57 -4.45 5.11
CA ALA A 967 -21.57 -5.47 4.82
C ALA A 967 -22.22 -6.85 4.57
N THR A 968 -23.19 -7.26 5.39
CA THR A 968 -23.90 -8.53 5.23
C THR A 968 -24.63 -8.59 3.90
N THR A 969 -25.32 -7.51 3.51
CA THR A 969 -26.01 -7.39 2.22
C THR A 969 -25.04 -7.58 1.05
N ILE A 970 -23.87 -6.95 1.08
CA ILE A 970 -22.88 -7.08 0.00
C ILE A 970 -22.37 -8.51 -0.10
N TYR A 971 -21.88 -9.08 1.00
CA TYR A 971 -21.28 -10.43 0.96
C TYR A 971 -22.30 -11.49 0.58
N THR A 972 -23.57 -11.34 1.00
CA THR A 972 -24.64 -12.27 0.61
C THR A 972 -24.99 -12.15 -0.87
N LYS A 973 -25.11 -10.93 -1.41
CA LYS A 973 -25.38 -10.71 -2.84
C LYS A 973 -24.24 -11.16 -3.76
N THR A 974 -23.00 -11.04 -3.28
CA THR A 974 -21.81 -11.24 -4.11
C THR A 974 -21.13 -12.58 -3.88
N LYS A 975 -20.60 -12.84 -2.68
CA LYS A 975 -19.96 -14.11 -2.34
C LYS A 975 -20.98 -15.24 -2.20
N GLY A 976 -22.20 -14.93 -1.76
CA GLY A 976 -23.29 -15.88 -1.60
C GLY A 976 -23.30 -16.52 -0.21
N VAL A 977 -23.95 -17.67 -0.10
CA VAL A 977 -24.09 -18.44 1.14
C VAL A 977 -23.29 -19.75 1.05
N ARG A 978 -22.58 -20.11 2.13
CA ARG A 978 -21.90 -21.41 2.23
C ARG A 978 -22.89 -22.54 2.40
N LYS A 979 -22.78 -23.54 1.53
CA LYS A 979 -23.55 -24.77 1.54
C LYS A 979 -22.61 -25.99 1.53
N TYR A 980 -23.16 -27.17 1.81
CA TYR A 980 -22.46 -28.44 1.92
C TYR A 980 -22.97 -29.40 0.85
N LYS A 981 -22.09 -30.15 0.20
CA LYS A 981 -22.48 -31.28 -0.62
C LYS A 981 -22.53 -32.53 0.24
N LEU A 982 -23.56 -33.35 0.08
CA LEU A 982 -23.68 -34.62 0.79
C LEU A 982 -22.74 -35.65 0.13
N ASN A 983 -21.93 -36.33 0.92
CA ASN A 983 -21.12 -37.45 0.43
C ASN A 983 -22.01 -38.70 0.20
N GLY A 984 -21.44 -39.80 -0.28
CA GLY A 984 -22.20 -41.04 -0.54
C GLY A 984 -23.01 -41.53 0.66
N GLU A 985 -22.48 -41.38 1.88
CA GLU A 985 -23.17 -41.72 3.11
C GLU A 985 -24.27 -40.72 3.46
N GLY A 986 -24.05 -39.42 3.24
CA GLY A 986 -25.09 -38.40 3.38
C GLY A 986 -26.24 -38.55 2.40
N LYS A 987 -25.95 -38.97 1.16
CA LYS A 987 -26.99 -39.31 0.17
C LYS A 987 -27.79 -40.55 0.60
N ARG A 988 -27.12 -41.56 1.18
CA ARG A 988 -27.77 -42.75 1.75
C ARG A 988 -28.69 -42.38 2.91
N LEU A 989 -28.20 -41.57 3.85
CA LEU A 989 -28.98 -41.08 5.00
C LEU A 989 -30.15 -40.19 4.56
N ALA A 990 -29.97 -39.36 3.53
CA ALA A 990 -31.06 -38.54 3.00
C ALA A 990 -32.17 -39.40 2.38
N ASN A 991 -31.79 -40.47 1.66
CA ASN A 991 -32.74 -41.48 1.14
C ASN A 991 -33.48 -42.20 2.27
N GLU A 992 -32.77 -42.63 3.33
CA GLU A 992 -33.35 -43.33 4.48
C GLU A 992 -34.31 -42.44 5.30
N ALA A 993 -34.02 -41.15 5.36
CA ALA A 993 -34.88 -40.15 5.98
C ALA A 993 -36.10 -39.73 5.13
N GLY A 994 -36.25 -40.27 3.91
CA GLY A 994 -37.33 -39.92 2.99
C GLY A 994 -37.28 -38.49 2.46
N LEU A 995 -36.11 -37.85 2.50
CA LEU A 995 -35.91 -36.49 1.99
C LEU A 995 -35.60 -36.55 0.50
N SER A 996 -36.43 -35.89 -0.31
CA SER A 996 -36.10 -35.66 -1.72
C SER A 996 -34.86 -34.77 -1.80
N TYR A 997 -33.76 -35.31 -2.33
CA TYR A 997 -32.53 -34.56 -2.56
C TYR A 997 -32.26 -34.45 -4.06
N SER A 998 -31.88 -33.24 -4.49
CA SER A 998 -31.17 -33.04 -5.75
C SER A 998 -29.66 -33.05 -5.48
N ASP A 999 -28.84 -33.09 -6.54
CA ASP A 999 -27.39 -32.86 -6.44
C ASP A 999 -27.03 -31.40 -6.07
N GLU A 1000 -28.00 -30.55 -5.74
CA GLU A 1000 -27.73 -29.19 -5.29
C GLU A 1000 -27.15 -29.17 -3.86
N PRO A 1001 -26.24 -28.23 -3.53
CA PRO A 1001 -25.68 -28.10 -2.18
C PRO A 1001 -26.73 -27.75 -1.12
N TRP A 1002 -26.60 -28.34 0.08
CA TRP A 1002 -27.49 -28.22 1.24
C TRP A 1002 -27.03 -27.14 2.22
N SER A 1003 -27.98 -26.43 2.82
CA SER A 1003 -27.71 -25.47 3.90
C SER A 1003 -27.34 -26.16 5.22
N ARG A 1004 -26.67 -25.44 6.12
CA ARG A 1004 -26.29 -25.96 7.44
C ARG A 1004 -27.50 -26.45 8.24
N SER A 1005 -28.63 -25.76 8.15
CA SER A 1005 -29.89 -26.16 8.82
C SER A 1005 -30.43 -27.48 8.27
N GLN A 1006 -30.42 -27.67 6.95
CA GLN A 1006 -30.85 -28.92 6.30
C GLN A 1006 -29.95 -30.10 6.68
N VAL A 1007 -28.63 -29.91 6.69
CA VAL A 1007 -27.70 -30.98 7.12
C VAL A 1007 -27.86 -31.29 8.62
N ASN A 1008 -28.05 -30.26 9.46
CA ASN A 1008 -28.33 -30.48 10.88
C ASN A 1008 -29.68 -31.17 11.10
N GLN A 1009 -30.68 -30.91 10.26
CA GLN A 1009 -31.96 -31.61 10.28
C GLN A 1009 -31.79 -33.09 9.90
N LEU A 1010 -31.00 -33.39 8.86
CA LEU A 1010 -30.65 -34.76 8.49
C LEU A 1010 -29.97 -35.52 9.64
N LEU A 1011 -28.98 -34.90 10.29
CA LEU A 1011 -28.27 -35.48 11.44
C LEU A 1011 -29.20 -35.70 12.65
N ARG A 1012 -30.16 -34.79 12.88
CA ARG A 1012 -31.15 -34.93 13.95
C ARG A 1012 -32.15 -36.07 13.68
N LEU A 1013 -32.61 -36.22 12.44
CA LEU A 1013 -33.59 -37.23 12.05
C LEU A 1013 -33.06 -38.66 12.21
N HIS A 1014 -31.75 -38.87 12.11
CA HIS A 1014 -31.15 -40.20 12.19
C HIS A 1014 -30.50 -40.59 13.53
N SER A 1015 -30.55 -39.74 14.57
CA SER A 1015 -30.07 -40.05 15.94
C SER A 1015 -28.68 -40.71 16.02
N SER A 1016 -27.87 -40.58 14.98
CA SER A 1016 -26.57 -41.24 14.85
C SER A 1016 -25.47 -40.34 15.38
N ASN A 1017 -24.52 -40.90 16.14
CA ASN A 1017 -23.31 -40.24 16.67
C ASN A 1017 -22.33 -39.74 15.57
N LYS A 1018 -22.78 -39.61 14.32
CA LYS A 1018 -21.96 -39.23 13.18
C LYS A 1018 -21.71 -37.74 13.15
N SER A 1019 -20.46 -37.35 12.90
CA SER A 1019 -20.08 -35.95 12.82
C SER A 1019 -20.51 -35.34 11.47
N LEU A 1020 -20.47 -34.01 11.36
CA LEU A 1020 -20.74 -33.33 10.09
C LEU A 1020 -19.83 -33.85 8.97
N GLU A 1021 -18.54 -34.02 9.27
CA GLU A 1021 -17.50 -34.39 8.31
C GLU A 1021 -17.74 -35.79 7.70
N GLU A 1022 -18.41 -36.68 8.42
CA GLU A 1022 -18.72 -38.03 7.94
C GLU A 1022 -19.87 -38.08 6.93
N VAL A 1023 -20.67 -37.01 6.82
CA VAL A 1023 -21.93 -36.98 6.05
C VAL A 1023 -21.87 -36.01 4.86
N VAL A 1024 -20.86 -35.13 4.85
CA VAL A 1024 -20.64 -34.16 3.78
C VAL A 1024 -19.34 -34.44 3.05
N GLU A 1025 -19.26 -34.04 1.79
CA GLU A 1025 -17.98 -33.99 1.09
C GLU A 1025 -17.06 -32.97 1.77
N GLU A 1026 -15.75 -33.23 1.75
CA GLU A 1026 -14.77 -32.27 2.26
C GLU A 1026 -14.84 -30.96 1.46
N GLY A 1027 -15.09 -29.86 2.16
CA GLY A 1027 -15.17 -28.53 1.58
C GLY A 1027 -16.58 -27.94 1.54
N ARG A 1028 -16.64 -26.61 1.63
CA ARG A 1028 -17.89 -25.83 1.54
C ARG A 1028 -17.96 -25.14 0.19
N VAL A 1029 -19.14 -25.13 -0.41
CA VAL A 1029 -19.38 -24.50 -1.71
C VAL A 1029 -20.16 -23.21 -1.49
N TRP A 1030 -19.79 -22.15 -2.22
CA TRP A 1030 -20.55 -20.91 -2.23
C TRP A 1030 -21.65 -20.99 -3.28
N VAL A 1031 -22.86 -20.53 -2.95
CA VAL A 1031 -24.02 -20.58 -3.84
C VAL A 1031 -24.82 -19.27 -3.75
N ALA A 1032 -25.48 -18.90 -4.85
CA ALA A 1032 -26.46 -17.81 -4.98
C ALA A 1032 -25.90 -16.37 -4.90
N GLY A 1033 -24.58 -16.20 -4.90
CA GLY A 1033 -23.94 -14.91 -5.08
C GLY A 1033 -23.36 -14.77 -6.49
N THR A 1034 -23.21 -13.53 -6.97
CA THR A 1034 -22.67 -13.23 -8.31
C THR A 1034 -21.26 -13.78 -8.57
N GLU A 1035 -20.47 -14.01 -7.52
CA GLU A 1035 -19.08 -14.47 -7.56
C GLU A 1035 -18.88 -15.84 -6.91
N SER A 1036 -19.98 -16.52 -6.56
CA SER A 1036 -19.93 -17.79 -5.83
C SER A 1036 -19.12 -18.89 -6.55
N ALA A 1037 -19.23 -18.97 -7.88
CA ALA A 1037 -18.46 -19.93 -8.68
C ALA A 1037 -16.95 -19.70 -8.57
N MET A 1038 -16.50 -18.45 -8.69
CA MET A 1038 -15.10 -18.05 -8.55
C MET A 1038 -14.54 -18.39 -7.16
N PHE A 1039 -15.24 -17.99 -6.09
CA PHE A 1039 -14.77 -18.29 -4.73
C PHE A 1039 -14.76 -19.78 -4.40
N THR A 1040 -15.67 -20.57 -4.97
CA THR A 1040 -15.68 -22.02 -4.80
C THR A 1040 -14.41 -22.64 -5.40
N GLU A 1041 -14.07 -22.28 -6.63
CA GLU A 1041 -12.89 -22.81 -7.31
C GLU A 1041 -11.58 -22.30 -6.68
N LEU A 1042 -11.52 -21.01 -6.30
CA LEU A 1042 -10.34 -20.48 -5.61
C LEU A 1042 -10.13 -21.11 -4.23
N GLU A 1043 -11.20 -21.34 -3.45
CA GLU A 1043 -11.09 -22.07 -2.18
C GLU A 1043 -10.71 -23.54 -2.45
N ALA A 1044 -11.20 -24.19 -3.50
CA ALA A 1044 -10.80 -25.56 -3.85
C ALA A 1044 -9.30 -25.67 -4.16
N ILE A 1045 -8.74 -24.75 -4.96
CA ILE A 1045 -7.30 -24.70 -5.24
C ILE A 1045 -6.50 -24.43 -3.94
N ALA A 1046 -6.98 -23.52 -3.09
CA ALA A 1046 -6.29 -23.16 -1.84
C ALA A 1046 -6.29 -24.28 -0.78
N HIS A 1047 -7.28 -25.18 -0.81
CA HIS A 1047 -7.35 -26.34 0.08
C HIS A 1047 -6.64 -27.59 -0.47
N SER A 1048 -6.27 -27.61 -1.75
CA SER A 1048 -5.50 -28.72 -2.31
C SER A 1048 -4.17 -28.90 -1.58
N ASP A 1049 -3.71 -30.15 -1.42
CA ASP A 1049 -2.47 -30.48 -0.68
C ASP A 1049 -1.24 -29.75 -1.25
N GLU A 1050 -1.21 -29.58 -2.58
CA GLU A 1050 -0.18 -28.83 -3.30
C GLU A 1050 -0.82 -27.70 -4.13
N PRO A 1051 -1.14 -26.54 -3.53
CA PRO A 1051 -1.76 -25.44 -4.26
C PRO A 1051 -0.88 -24.97 -5.42
N ARG A 1052 -1.43 -25.04 -6.64
CA ARG A 1052 -0.74 -24.66 -7.89
C ARG A 1052 -1.57 -23.68 -8.70
N THR A 1053 -0.90 -22.79 -9.44
CA THR A 1053 -1.58 -21.91 -10.39
C THR A 1053 -2.24 -22.72 -11.51
N PRO A 1054 -3.40 -22.31 -12.04
CA PRO A 1054 -4.13 -23.08 -13.03
C PRO A 1054 -3.38 -23.27 -14.35
N VAL A 1055 -2.59 -22.27 -14.78
CA VAL A 1055 -1.97 -22.20 -16.12
C VAL A 1055 -0.57 -22.80 -16.19
N LEU A 1056 0.41 -22.24 -15.48
CA LEU A 1056 1.81 -22.71 -15.49
C LEU A 1056 2.11 -23.75 -14.41
N LYS A 1057 1.12 -24.10 -13.56
CA LYS A 1057 1.26 -25.06 -12.46
C LYS A 1057 2.36 -24.70 -11.45
N ALA A 1058 2.61 -23.39 -11.27
CA ALA A 1058 3.52 -22.87 -10.27
C ALA A 1058 2.97 -23.15 -8.86
N ARG A 1059 3.77 -23.74 -7.97
CA ARG A 1059 3.36 -24.12 -6.61
C ARG A 1059 3.55 -22.97 -5.60
N ILE A 1060 2.72 -22.91 -4.55
CA ILE A 1060 2.82 -21.92 -3.47
C ILE A 1060 4.08 -22.11 -2.61
N THR A 1061 4.51 -21.08 -1.86
CA THR A 1061 5.59 -21.20 -0.87
C THR A 1061 5.28 -22.27 0.17
N ARG A 1062 6.32 -22.97 0.66
CA ARG A 1062 6.22 -23.97 1.75
C ARG A 1062 5.54 -23.41 2.99
N ALA A 1063 5.82 -22.15 3.33
CA ALA A 1063 5.28 -21.48 4.51
C ALA A 1063 3.74 -21.34 4.51
N LEU A 1064 3.08 -21.59 3.38
CA LEU A 1064 1.63 -21.49 3.22
C LEU A 1064 1.00 -22.79 2.72
N GLU A 1065 1.74 -23.90 2.61
CA GLU A 1065 1.16 -25.18 2.22
C GLU A 1065 0.27 -25.72 3.35
N PRO A 1066 -0.89 -26.32 3.03
CA PRO A 1066 -1.78 -26.89 4.04
C PRO A 1066 -1.08 -27.87 4.99
N LEU A 1067 -0.05 -28.58 4.51
CA LEU A 1067 0.77 -29.47 5.35
C LEU A 1067 1.38 -28.78 6.58
N TYR A 1068 1.75 -27.50 6.48
CA TYR A 1068 2.44 -26.75 7.54
C TYR A 1068 1.55 -25.75 8.28
N VAL A 1069 0.49 -25.26 7.63
CA VAL A 1069 -0.43 -24.24 8.20
C VAL A 1069 -1.85 -24.75 8.44
N ASP A 1070 -2.17 -25.98 8.03
CA ASP A 1070 -3.50 -26.58 8.12
C ASP A 1070 -4.58 -25.66 7.50
N HIS A 1071 -5.50 -25.14 8.32
CA HIS A 1071 -6.56 -24.22 7.89
C HIS A 1071 -6.22 -22.72 8.08
N ASP A 1072 -5.07 -22.40 8.66
CA ASP A 1072 -4.63 -21.01 8.84
C ASP A 1072 -4.27 -20.36 7.48
N PHE A 1073 -4.30 -19.03 7.45
CA PHE A 1073 -3.92 -18.21 6.28
C PHE A 1073 -4.69 -18.49 4.97
N LEU A 1074 -5.89 -19.08 5.03
CA LEU A 1074 -6.70 -19.37 3.84
C LEU A 1074 -6.92 -18.13 2.95
N THR A 1075 -7.14 -16.96 3.56
CA THR A 1075 -7.29 -15.69 2.82
C THR A 1075 -6.03 -15.33 2.02
N SER A 1076 -4.85 -15.59 2.57
CA SER A 1076 -3.57 -15.36 1.88
C SER A 1076 -3.36 -16.34 0.73
N ARG A 1077 -3.76 -17.61 0.91
CA ARG A 1077 -3.72 -18.63 -0.16
C ARG A 1077 -4.65 -18.30 -1.32
N VAL A 1078 -5.90 -17.93 -1.04
CA VAL A 1078 -6.89 -17.52 -2.07
C VAL A 1078 -6.38 -16.31 -2.85
N ASN A 1079 -5.86 -15.29 -2.15
CA ASN A 1079 -5.24 -14.13 -2.78
C ASN A 1079 -4.03 -14.52 -3.66
N TRP A 1080 -3.21 -15.45 -3.17
CA TRP A 1080 -2.04 -15.94 -3.91
C TRP A 1080 -2.42 -16.58 -5.26
N VAL A 1081 -3.52 -17.33 -5.35
CA VAL A 1081 -3.92 -17.99 -6.61
C VAL A 1081 -4.12 -16.96 -7.73
N VAL A 1082 -4.82 -15.86 -7.46
CA VAL A 1082 -5.08 -14.81 -8.47
C VAL A 1082 -3.82 -14.03 -8.78
N GLN A 1083 -3.11 -13.54 -7.75
CA GLN A 1083 -1.92 -12.70 -7.95
C GLN A 1083 -0.77 -13.44 -8.62
N SER A 1084 -0.54 -14.71 -8.24
CA SER A 1084 0.48 -15.57 -8.82
C SER A 1084 0.12 -15.94 -10.27
N SER A 1085 -1.16 -16.11 -10.59
CA SER A 1085 -1.62 -16.30 -11.97
C SER A 1085 -1.41 -15.04 -12.83
N ALA A 1086 -1.52 -13.84 -12.27
CA ALA A 1086 -1.20 -12.61 -12.99
C ALA A 1086 0.30 -12.51 -13.33
N VAL A 1087 1.18 -13.06 -12.49
CA VAL A 1087 2.62 -13.17 -12.81
C VAL A 1087 2.85 -14.19 -13.94
N ASP A 1088 2.13 -15.31 -13.96
CA ASP A 1088 2.20 -16.28 -15.06
C ASP A 1088 1.85 -15.63 -16.42
N TYR A 1089 0.85 -14.76 -16.42
CA TYR A 1089 0.48 -13.96 -17.58
C TYR A 1089 1.60 -13.05 -18.05
N LEU A 1090 2.25 -12.33 -17.13
CA LEU A 1090 3.38 -11.45 -17.47
C LEU A 1090 4.52 -12.26 -18.09
N HIS A 1091 4.86 -13.41 -17.51
CA HIS A 1091 5.90 -14.28 -18.07
C HIS A 1091 5.57 -14.75 -19.50
N LEU A 1092 4.34 -15.18 -19.76
CA LEU A 1092 3.89 -15.56 -21.10
C LEU A 1092 4.00 -14.39 -22.08
N LEU A 1093 3.58 -13.19 -21.68
CA LEU A 1093 3.65 -12.00 -22.52
C LEU A 1093 5.09 -11.63 -22.87
N LEU A 1094 6.00 -11.64 -21.89
CA LEU A 1094 7.42 -11.34 -22.10
C LEU A 1094 8.10 -12.37 -23.02
N VAL A 1095 7.79 -13.66 -22.84
CA VAL A 1095 8.33 -14.75 -23.66
C VAL A 1095 7.85 -14.65 -25.11
N ALA A 1096 6.55 -14.35 -25.32
CA ALA A 1096 5.99 -14.14 -26.65
C ALA A 1096 6.61 -12.91 -27.33
N MET A 1097 6.75 -11.80 -26.61
CA MET A 1097 7.36 -10.57 -27.14
C MET A 1097 8.83 -10.79 -27.53
N ASN A 1098 9.61 -11.44 -26.67
CA ASN A 1098 11.00 -11.77 -26.97
C ASN A 1098 11.10 -12.66 -28.22
N HIS A 1099 10.24 -13.67 -28.32
CA HIS A 1099 10.17 -14.55 -29.49
C HIS A 1099 9.86 -13.78 -30.79
N LEU A 1100 8.87 -12.89 -30.75
CA LEU A 1100 8.48 -12.08 -31.91
C LEU A 1100 9.58 -11.09 -32.28
N PHE A 1101 10.27 -10.50 -31.31
CA PHE A 1101 11.38 -9.58 -31.56
C PHE A 1101 12.53 -10.29 -32.27
N THR A 1102 12.94 -11.46 -31.78
CA THR A 1102 14.00 -12.26 -32.41
C THR A 1102 13.57 -12.78 -33.79
N SER A 1103 12.35 -13.29 -33.93
CA SER A 1103 11.88 -13.90 -35.17
C SER A 1103 11.71 -12.91 -36.32
N TYR A 1104 11.34 -11.66 -36.02
CA TYR A 1104 11.12 -10.60 -37.01
C TYR A 1104 12.23 -9.55 -37.06
N GLY A 1105 13.31 -9.74 -36.28
CA GLY A 1105 14.44 -8.82 -36.23
C GLY A 1105 14.07 -7.42 -35.71
N ILE A 1106 13.12 -7.32 -34.78
CA ILE A 1106 12.72 -6.05 -34.19
C ILE A 1106 13.75 -5.65 -33.14
N GLN A 1107 14.43 -4.54 -33.38
CA GLN A 1107 15.36 -3.95 -32.40
C GLN A 1107 14.57 -3.29 -31.27
N GLY A 1108 14.49 -3.97 -30.14
CA GLY A 1108 13.91 -3.44 -28.91
C GLY A 1108 14.38 -4.15 -27.65
N ARG A 1109 14.21 -3.49 -26.51
CA ARG A 1109 14.56 -3.96 -25.16
C ARG A 1109 13.36 -3.80 -24.24
N PHE A 1110 13.20 -4.71 -23.29
CA PHE A 1110 12.23 -4.56 -22.21
C PHE A 1110 12.66 -3.39 -21.30
N ALA A 1111 11.77 -2.40 -21.12
CA ALA A 1111 12.08 -1.22 -20.33
C ALA A 1111 11.64 -1.42 -18.88
N ILE A 1112 10.33 -1.58 -18.66
CA ILE A 1112 9.73 -1.76 -17.33
C ILE A 1112 8.34 -2.39 -17.43
N SER A 1113 7.93 -3.07 -16.35
CA SER A 1113 6.55 -3.49 -16.10
C SER A 1113 6.09 -2.87 -14.79
N ILE A 1114 5.12 -1.95 -14.80
CA ILE A 1114 4.58 -1.30 -13.60
C ILE A 1114 3.11 -1.69 -13.46
N HIS A 1115 2.77 -2.40 -12.38
CA HIS A 1115 1.43 -2.95 -12.20
C HIS A 1115 0.99 -3.80 -13.42
N ASP A 1116 0.03 -3.30 -14.19
CA ASP A 1116 -0.63 -3.84 -15.37
C ASP A 1116 -0.10 -3.24 -16.70
N GLU A 1117 0.91 -2.38 -16.65
CA GLU A 1117 1.52 -1.72 -17.82
C GLU A 1117 2.85 -2.37 -18.19
N VAL A 1118 3.03 -2.74 -19.46
CA VAL A 1118 4.28 -3.31 -19.98
C VAL A 1118 4.83 -2.41 -21.08
N ARG A 1119 6.05 -1.91 -20.90
CA ARG A 1119 6.70 -0.95 -21.81
C ARG A 1119 8.01 -1.50 -22.37
N TYR A 1120 8.20 -1.33 -23.66
CA TYR A 1120 9.40 -1.72 -24.41
C TYR A 1120 10.03 -0.49 -25.05
N LEU A 1121 11.35 -0.38 -24.98
CA LEU A 1121 12.11 0.63 -25.73
C LEU A 1121 12.46 0.05 -27.10
N VAL A 1122 11.98 0.67 -28.17
CA VAL A 1122 12.06 0.13 -29.54
C VAL A 1122 12.63 1.18 -30.48
N ALA A 1123 13.45 0.76 -31.46
CA ALA A 1123 13.91 1.64 -32.52
C ALA A 1123 12.71 2.23 -33.30
N SER A 1124 12.78 3.50 -33.68
CA SER A 1124 11.67 4.25 -34.30
C SER A 1124 11.16 3.59 -35.59
N GLU A 1125 12.05 2.97 -36.35
CA GLU A 1125 11.73 2.21 -37.58
C GLU A 1125 10.87 0.97 -37.34
N HIS A 1126 10.83 0.46 -36.12
CA HIS A 1126 10.15 -0.78 -35.75
C HIS A 1126 8.98 -0.57 -34.78
N ARG A 1127 8.68 0.67 -34.38
CA ARG A 1127 7.65 0.98 -33.37
C ARG A 1127 6.28 0.36 -33.66
N TYR A 1128 5.80 0.46 -34.91
CA TYR A 1128 4.51 -0.13 -35.32
C TYR A 1128 4.55 -1.66 -35.41
N ARG A 1129 5.71 -2.23 -35.76
CA ARG A 1129 5.89 -3.69 -35.76
C ARG A 1129 5.86 -4.24 -34.35
N ALA A 1130 6.48 -3.53 -33.40
CA ALA A 1130 6.43 -3.87 -31.99
C ALA A 1130 5.02 -3.72 -31.41
N ALA A 1131 4.26 -2.69 -31.83
CA ALA A 1131 2.88 -2.53 -31.39
C ALA A 1131 1.99 -3.70 -31.83
N LEU A 1132 2.11 -4.12 -33.10
CA LEU A 1132 1.42 -5.32 -33.60
C LEU A 1132 1.91 -6.60 -32.90
N ALA A 1133 3.21 -6.72 -32.64
CA ALA A 1133 3.75 -7.85 -31.89
C ALA A 1133 3.14 -7.93 -30.48
N LEU A 1134 2.93 -6.78 -29.83
CA LEU A 1134 2.32 -6.70 -28.50
C LEU A 1134 0.84 -7.13 -28.51
N GLN A 1135 0.08 -6.73 -29.53
CA GLN A 1135 -1.30 -7.22 -29.74
C GLN A 1135 -1.35 -8.74 -29.91
N VAL A 1136 -0.46 -9.30 -30.76
CA VAL A 1136 -0.38 -10.75 -30.98
C VAL A 1136 0.07 -11.50 -29.72
N ALA A 1137 1.04 -10.96 -28.98
CA ALA A 1137 1.53 -11.55 -27.74
C ALA A 1137 0.43 -11.60 -26.67
N ASN A 1138 -0.39 -10.55 -26.55
CA ASN A 1138 -1.57 -10.52 -25.67
C ASN A 1138 -2.61 -11.56 -26.07
N LEU A 1139 -2.93 -11.64 -27.37
CA LEU A 1139 -3.85 -12.63 -27.90
C LEU A 1139 -3.40 -14.06 -27.58
N TRP A 1140 -2.12 -14.39 -27.83
CA TRP A 1140 -1.54 -15.69 -27.50
C TRP A 1140 -1.58 -15.98 -25.99
N THR A 1141 -1.24 -15.00 -25.18
CA THR A 1141 -1.24 -15.13 -23.71
C THR A 1141 -2.64 -15.42 -23.19
N ARG A 1142 -3.64 -14.64 -23.61
CA ARG A 1142 -5.04 -14.84 -23.18
C ARG A 1142 -5.64 -16.14 -23.71
N ALA A 1143 -5.29 -16.52 -24.93
CA ALA A 1143 -5.67 -17.81 -25.49
C ALA A 1143 -5.08 -18.99 -24.70
N MET A 1144 -3.83 -18.89 -24.24
CA MET A 1144 -3.19 -19.90 -23.40
C MET A 1144 -3.94 -20.10 -22.08
N PHE A 1145 -4.40 -19.02 -21.44
CA PHE A 1145 -5.23 -19.08 -20.23
C PHE A 1145 -6.56 -19.78 -20.49
N ALA A 1146 -7.28 -19.39 -21.54
CA ALA A 1146 -8.55 -20.02 -21.92
C ALA A 1146 -8.35 -21.51 -22.24
N PHE A 1147 -7.33 -21.85 -23.02
CA PHE A 1147 -7.01 -23.22 -23.40
C PHE A 1147 -6.68 -24.11 -22.19
N LYS A 1148 -5.84 -23.64 -21.26
CA LYS A 1148 -5.48 -24.40 -20.05
C LYS A 1148 -6.66 -24.59 -19.08
N LEU A 1149 -7.65 -23.71 -19.14
CA LEU A 1149 -8.90 -23.82 -18.39
C LEU A 1149 -10.02 -24.54 -19.18
N ASN A 1150 -9.68 -25.18 -20.30
CA ASN A 1150 -10.59 -25.93 -21.17
C ASN A 1150 -11.74 -25.09 -21.75
N ILE A 1151 -11.47 -23.81 -22.05
CA ILE A 1151 -12.41 -22.93 -22.76
C ILE A 1151 -11.90 -22.79 -24.20
N PRO A 1152 -12.60 -23.36 -25.20
CA PRO A 1152 -12.10 -23.53 -26.57
C PRO A 1152 -12.18 -22.27 -27.45
N ASN A 1153 -12.33 -21.08 -26.88
CA ASN A 1153 -12.41 -19.84 -27.65
C ASN A 1153 -12.03 -18.64 -26.76
N LEU A 1154 -11.99 -17.43 -27.35
CA LEU A 1154 -11.69 -16.20 -26.64
C LEU A 1154 -12.63 -15.06 -27.09
N PRO A 1155 -13.09 -14.17 -26.19
CA PRO A 1155 -13.84 -12.99 -26.57
C PRO A 1155 -12.95 -11.99 -27.32
N GLN A 1156 -13.50 -11.37 -28.37
CA GLN A 1156 -12.74 -10.41 -29.18
C GLN A 1156 -12.34 -9.16 -28.36
N SER A 1157 -13.22 -8.70 -27.47
CA SER A 1157 -12.98 -7.53 -26.60
C SER A 1157 -11.76 -7.69 -25.69
N VAL A 1158 -11.40 -8.94 -25.41
CA VAL A 1158 -10.31 -9.31 -24.50
C VAL A 1158 -9.05 -9.69 -25.29
N GLY A 1159 -9.21 -10.30 -26.47
CA GLY A 1159 -8.08 -10.74 -27.30
C GLY A 1159 -7.16 -9.61 -27.77
N PHE A 1160 -7.69 -8.39 -27.93
CA PHE A 1160 -6.96 -7.22 -28.38
C PHE A 1160 -6.99 -6.11 -27.33
N PHE A 1161 -5.88 -5.40 -27.15
CA PHE A 1161 -5.87 -4.16 -26.40
C PHE A 1161 -6.74 -3.13 -27.10
N SER A 1162 -7.40 -2.29 -26.31
CA SER A 1162 -8.14 -1.14 -26.81
C SER A 1162 -7.27 -0.17 -27.62
N SER A 1163 -6.01 -0.01 -27.21
CA SER A 1163 -5.00 0.81 -27.88
C SER A 1163 -3.60 0.38 -27.45
N VAL A 1164 -2.64 0.41 -28.37
CA VAL A 1164 -1.20 0.34 -28.04
C VAL A 1164 -0.59 1.72 -28.21
N GLU A 1165 0.05 2.21 -27.17
CA GLU A 1165 0.62 3.55 -27.16
C GLU A 1165 2.07 3.54 -27.62
N VAL A 1166 2.42 4.57 -28.39
CA VAL A 1166 3.79 4.84 -28.84
C VAL A 1166 4.16 6.26 -28.44
N ASP A 1167 5.15 6.40 -27.55
CA ASP A 1167 5.50 7.68 -26.95
C ASP A 1167 7.03 7.85 -26.82
N GLN A 1168 7.49 9.08 -26.65
CA GLN A 1168 8.89 9.41 -26.35
C GLN A 1168 9.18 9.37 -24.85
N VAL A 1169 8.15 9.41 -24.01
CA VAL A 1169 8.25 9.39 -22.55
C VAL A 1169 7.39 8.30 -21.93
N LEU A 1170 7.73 7.88 -20.71
CA LEU A 1170 6.86 6.98 -19.95
C LEU A 1170 5.75 7.76 -19.23
N ARG A 1171 4.50 7.59 -19.67
CA ARG A 1171 3.30 8.07 -18.98
C ARG A 1171 2.14 7.11 -19.21
N LYS A 1172 1.10 7.22 -18.39
CA LYS A 1172 -0.04 6.30 -18.43
C LYS A 1172 -0.96 6.54 -19.63
N ASP A 1173 -1.31 7.80 -19.90
CA ASP A 1173 -2.04 8.22 -21.10
C ASP A 1173 -1.10 9.12 -21.90
N CYS A 1174 -0.82 8.75 -23.15
CA CYS A 1174 0.07 9.50 -24.03
C CYS A 1174 -0.39 10.95 -24.33
N ARG A 1175 -1.64 11.31 -24.01
CA ARG A 1175 -2.18 12.67 -24.17
C ARG A 1175 -2.01 13.53 -22.93
N ASP A 1176 -1.68 12.93 -21.78
CA ASP A 1176 -1.49 13.68 -20.54
C ASP A 1176 -0.20 14.52 -20.62
N ASP A 1177 -0.34 15.84 -20.48
CA ASP A 1177 0.75 16.80 -20.48
C ASP A 1177 1.57 16.77 -19.17
N CYS A 1178 1.17 15.92 -18.20
CA CYS A 1178 1.83 15.70 -16.91
C CYS A 1178 2.15 17.01 -16.17
N ARG A 1179 1.15 17.88 -16.05
CA ARG A 1179 1.25 19.14 -15.31
C ARG A 1179 1.24 18.87 -13.82
N THR A 1180 2.29 19.30 -13.14
CA THR A 1180 2.48 19.16 -11.70
C THR A 1180 3.00 20.47 -11.13
N PRO A 1181 3.06 20.64 -9.78
CA PRO A 1181 3.58 21.87 -9.20
C PRO A 1181 5.05 22.15 -9.56
N SER A 1182 5.88 21.13 -9.71
CA SER A 1182 7.28 21.23 -10.18
C SER A 1182 7.41 21.44 -11.69
N ASN A 1183 6.36 21.10 -12.45
CA ASN A 1183 6.29 21.33 -13.90
C ASN A 1183 4.96 22.02 -14.30
N PRO A 1184 4.80 23.32 -13.98
CA PRO A 1184 3.54 24.03 -14.21
C PRO A 1184 3.20 24.22 -15.70
N HIS A 1185 4.22 24.22 -16.56
CA HIS A 1185 4.06 24.41 -18.01
C HIS A 1185 3.75 23.11 -18.77
N GLY A 1186 3.84 21.96 -18.11
CA GLY A 1186 3.63 20.64 -18.74
C GLY A 1186 4.77 20.22 -19.66
N LEU A 1187 4.69 18.99 -20.16
CA LEU A 1187 5.70 18.39 -21.04
C LEU A 1187 5.83 19.11 -22.37
N HIS A 1188 4.71 19.54 -22.97
CA HIS A 1188 4.73 20.16 -24.29
C HIS A 1188 5.41 21.52 -24.31
N ARG A 1189 5.06 22.42 -23.38
CA ARG A 1189 5.68 23.76 -23.32
C ARG A 1189 6.98 23.80 -22.50
N GLY A 1190 7.06 23.01 -21.42
CA GLY A 1190 8.20 23.04 -20.50
C GLY A 1190 9.41 22.23 -20.97
N PHE A 1191 9.17 21.11 -21.63
CA PHE A 1191 10.19 20.17 -22.11
C PHE A 1191 10.22 19.99 -23.63
N GLY A 1192 9.27 20.57 -24.37
CA GLY A 1192 9.20 20.45 -25.82
C GLY A 1192 8.71 19.08 -26.32
N ILE A 1193 8.06 18.30 -25.46
CA ILE A 1193 7.67 16.91 -25.75
C ILE A 1193 6.20 16.86 -26.18
N PRO A 1194 5.89 16.46 -27.43
CA PRO A 1194 4.51 16.38 -27.90
C PRO A 1194 3.73 15.21 -27.27
N PRO A 1195 2.39 15.21 -27.38
CA PRO A 1195 1.57 14.03 -27.11
C PRO A 1195 2.00 12.82 -27.96
N GLY A 1196 1.91 11.62 -27.40
CA GLY A 1196 2.23 10.38 -28.12
C GLY A 1196 1.11 9.90 -29.06
N GLU A 1197 1.40 8.84 -29.83
CA GLU A 1197 0.48 8.18 -30.75
C GLU A 1197 -0.28 7.06 -30.02
N TRP A 1198 -1.60 6.91 -30.27
CA TRP A 1198 -2.45 5.92 -29.56
C TRP A 1198 -3.45 5.16 -30.43
N ASP A 1199 -3.75 5.64 -31.65
CA ASP A 1199 -4.78 5.05 -32.52
C ASP A 1199 -4.15 4.05 -33.51
N LEU A 1200 -3.58 2.96 -32.96
CA LEU A 1200 -2.77 1.96 -33.69
C LEU A 1200 -3.22 0.51 -33.51
#